data_AF-A0A965QTG4-F1
#
_entry.id   AF-A0A965QTG4-F1
#
_cell.length_a   1.000
_cell.length_b   1.000
_cell.length_c   1.000
_cell.angle_alpha   90.00
_cell.angle_beta   90.00
_cell.angle_gamma   90.00
#
_symmetry.space_group_name_H-M   'P 1'
#
loop_
_entity.id
_entity.type
_entity.pdbx_description
1 polymer ?
#
loop_
_entity_poly.entity_id
_entity_poly.type
_entity_poly.pdbx_seq_one_letter_code
_entity_poly.pdbx_strand_id
1 'polypeptide(L)'
;DWRKNLEATIRAFAIFRHGHPDHQLAIICRLNAERRREFSTLAASLGLPADSIVCTGRVSDEDLIGLVRHAKMLVSASLYEGLGLPVLEAHACGVPVAGSNVSSIADLVLPELAFDPREPAAIAAAMTRLEDRPDVAVRSVAFGRRLLEGLGWAHAAGKVMAHLATPARRPRPPAAALRRVAVVCALPPARTGIAARTFAHLQSLRWRSDFFDCNPGPSTTTPPGLLPGNRVLPVEVLRTVLDRDGHGTVIFVLGNSDHHVKAVEALMRTRGASAARRLAYLHEANLTVLLRAWLGDDWERLPVAAPPDAPPGWMRRALAGTPAMATALRYLAEHGDLDGVIVNSFACRDLVRTVLGPLADRWSIDVALLPVGPVTPTAAGTVPNQSPLRVASFGLAAGGKGLDRVAQSVAHLTRERPARLTIAGWDVARHCRRTGIRRHSGVEIVDAPDDHTLLELMRGTDVAVQLRAVTHGESSGVVAQLLALGKQLVVNAEGSFAELPAEMVTFVPVECTPEELARAIETAATRRVDAASLRSILERLSPAAFEDRISDILGIDPYPADRRDAAVLRSRVALTLRCRDCDAISKVADAGRVISRDGTLAQVMHDGTLVPAGGYCGGWMTRVIGGLRGHHEPQEELLFHHLLRHVRPDTLIVELGSYWAYYSAWYLGAVPGSRAVCLEPEAAHLEVGRQTMALNGRTARFIHARVAGPPEDEPGADDDAGLDMAALAMRLDQAPIEVLHMDVQGAETGFIRSMRHAGTSGLVRFLVASTHHASITGSTTTHEDCLAELRSHGAVILAEHSVAESYSGDGLIVAAFDPQDAGISLPPLGRATGAESDVLWLPPTLPDPDPYAVAISAA
;
A
#
# COMPACT_ATOMS: atom_id res chain seq x y z
N ASP A 1 7.90 46.78 -7.15
CA ASP A 1 7.07 46.14 -8.18
C ASP A 1 6.98 47.10 -9.35
N TRP A 2 7.48 46.71 -10.53
CA TRP A 2 7.52 47.57 -11.71
C TRP A 2 6.11 47.90 -12.23
N ARG A 3 5.13 47.04 -11.98
CA ARG A 3 3.75 47.22 -12.45
C ARG A 3 3.07 48.44 -11.83
N LYS A 4 3.48 48.87 -10.64
CA LYS A 4 2.93 50.05 -9.94
C LYS A 4 3.37 51.38 -10.55
N ASN A 5 4.39 51.36 -11.41
CA ASN A 5 4.75 52.48 -12.28
C ASN A 5 5.00 53.82 -11.57
N LEU A 6 5.60 53.78 -10.37
CA LEU A 6 5.78 54.95 -9.52
C LEU A 6 6.67 56.03 -10.16
N GLU A 7 7.60 55.66 -11.03
CA GLU A 7 8.46 56.60 -11.76
C GLU A 7 7.65 57.51 -12.70
N ALA A 8 6.63 56.96 -13.39
CA ALA A 8 5.73 57.76 -14.21
C ALA A 8 4.87 58.69 -13.35
N THR A 9 4.40 58.23 -12.19
CA THR A 9 3.66 59.06 -11.22
C THR A 9 4.50 60.24 -10.73
N ILE A 10 5.79 60.02 -10.42
CA ILE A 10 6.71 61.09 -9.98
C ILE A 10 6.92 62.11 -11.10
N ARG A 11 7.12 61.66 -12.34
CA ARG A 11 7.24 62.54 -13.52
C ARG A 11 5.98 63.36 -13.76
N ALA A 12 4.81 62.73 -13.63
CA ALA A 12 3.52 63.40 -13.77
C ALA A 12 3.29 64.44 -12.68
N PHE A 13 3.65 64.10 -11.44
CA PHE A 13 3.55 65.02 -10.31
C PHE A 13 4.43 66.26 -10.51
N ALA A 14 5.64 66.11 -11.08
CA ALA A 14 6.48 67.26 -11.42
C ALA A 14 5.79 68.23 -12.41
N ILE A 15 5.09 67.69 -13.41
CA ILE A 15 4.33 68.48 -14.38
C ILE A 15 3.15 69.18 -13.69
N PHE A 16 2.35 68.45 -12.93
CA PHE A 16 1.20 68.98 -12.17
C PHE A 16 1.62 70.09 -11.21
N ARG A 17 2.69 69.87 -10.43
CA ARG A 17 3.14 70.79 -9.38
C ARG A 17 3.64 72.13 -9.94
N HIS A 18 3.99 72.22 -11.23
CA HIS A 18 4.32 73.51 -11.85
C HIS A 18 3.16 74.51 -11.76
N GLY A 19 1.91 74.04 -11.91
CA GLY A 19 0.70 74.86 -11.71
C GLY A 19 0.16 74.84 -10.28
N HIS A 20 0.60 73.89 -9.45
CA HIS A 20 0.07 73.64 -8.11
C HIS A 20 1.19 73.45 -7.06
N PRO A 21 1.99 74.48 -6.75
CA PRO A 21 3.23 74.36 -5.97
C PRO A 21 3.02 73.88 -4.53
N ASP A 22 1.83 74.07 -3.95
CA ASP A 22 1.54 73.75 -2.55
C ASP A 22 1.21 72.26 -2.30
N HIS A 23 1.26 71.41 -3.32
CA HIS A 23 0.96 69.99 -3.21
C HIS A 23 2.19 69.14 -2.90
N GLN A 24 1.96 68.03 -2.19
CA GLN A 24 2.92 66.97 -1.89
C GLN A 24 2.43 65.61 -2.42
N LEU A 25 3.36 64.78 -2.91
CA LEU A 25 3.10 63.41 -3.32
C LEU A 25 3.50 62.45 -2.19
N ALA A 26 2.52 61.79 -1.56
CA ALA A 26 2.76 60.73 -0.58
C ALA A 26 2.81 59.36 -1.26
N ILE A 27 3.93 58.63 -1.09
CA ILE A 27 4.11 57.25 -1.53
C ILE A 27 4.08 56.34 -0.30
N ILE A 28 2.95 55.68 -0.09
CA ILE A 28 2.66 54.88 1.11
C ILE A 28 2.93 53.40 0.82
N CYS A 29 4.19 53.00 0.92
CA CYS A 29 4.56 51.58 0.85
C CYS A 29 5.96 51.33 1.41
N ARG A 30 6.27 50.07 1.68
CA ARG A 30 7.64 49.66 2.03
C ARG A 30 8.56 49.78 0.82
N LEU A 31 9.51 50.71 0.88
CA LEU A 31 10.60 50.88 -0.08
C LEU A 31 11.94 50.48 0.55
N ASN A 32 12.80 49.80 -0.21
CA ASN A 32 14.19 49.60 0.19
C ASN A 32 14.98 50.92 0.06
N ALA A 33 16.18 50.99 0.62
CA ALA A 33 16.98 52.22 0.63
C ALA A 33 17.37 52.68 -0.78
N GLU A 34 17.62 51.74 -1.69
CA GLU A 34 17.98 52.00 -3.09
C GLU A 34 16.85 52.67 -3.86
N ARG A 35 15.63 52.11 -3.84
CA ARG A 35 14.45 52.71 -4.50
C ARG A 35 14.12 54.10 -3.95
N ARG A 36 14.32 54.34 -2.64
CA ARG A 36 14.16 55.68 -2.07
C ARG A 36 15.15 56.67 -2.67
N ARG A 37 16.43 56.28 -2.80
CA ARG A 37 17.47 57.11 -3.43
C ARG A 37 17.17 57.37 -4.91
N GLU A 38 16.71 56.36 -5.65
CA GLU A 38 16.28 56.52 -7.05
C GLU A 38 15.18 57.56 -7.18
N PHE A 39 14.13 57.48 -6.35
CA PHE A 39 13.03 58.44 -6.38
C PHE A 39 13.45 59.85 -5.97
N SER A 40 14.30 59.99 -4.95
CA SER A 40 14.88 61.29 -4.58
C SER A 40 15.75 61.87 -5.70
N THR A 41 16.53 61.04 -6.39
CA THR A 41 17.37 61.46 -7.51
C THR A 41 16.52 61.89 -8.71
N LEU A 42 15.48 61.11 -9.03
CA LEU A 42 14.53 61.44 -10.08
C LEU A 42 13.80 62.76 -9.77
N ALA A 43 13.33 62.94 -8.55
CA ALA A 43 12.67 64.18 -8.13
C ALA A 43 13.60 65.40 -8.27
N ALA A 44 14.85 65.28 -7.80
CA ALA A 44 15.85 66.34 -7.95
C ALA A 44 16.14 66.67 -9.42
N SER A 45 16.22 65.64 -10.28
CA SER A 45 16.44 65.82 -11.72
C SER A 45 15.28 66.55 -12.43
N LEU A 46 14.09 66.49 -11.84
CA LEU A 46 12.87 67.15 -12.34
C LEU A 46 12.64 68.53 -11.70
N GLY A 47 13.57 69.02 -10.86
CA GLY A 47 13.45 70.31 -10.19
C GLY A 47 12.44 70.35 -9.04
N LEU A 48 12.06 69.19 -8.49
CA LEU A 48 11.14 69.12 -7.36
C LEU A 48 11.85 69.45 -6.03
N PRO A 49 11.22 70.25 -5.13
CA PRO A 49 11.74 70.48 -3.78
C PRO A 49 11.87 69.18 -2.97
N ALA A 50 12.84 69.14 -2.06
CA ALA A 50 13.20 67.93 -1.31
C ALA A 50 12.05 67.35 -0.46
N ASP A 51 11.09 68.17 -0.06
CA ASP A 51 9.93 67.84 0.77
C ASP A 51 8.64 67.60 -0.04
N SER A 52 8.69 67.72 -1.37
CA SER A 52 7.51 67.56 -2.23
C SER A 52 7.11 66.10 -2.46
N ILE A 53 7.98 65.14 -2.14
CA ILE A 53 7.70 63.70 -2.21
C ILE A 53 8.00 63.05 -0.87
N VAL A 54 6.98 62.45 -0.25
CA VAL A 54 7.07 61.82 1.07
C VAL A 54 6.92 60.30 0.93
N CYS A 55 7.99 59.55 1.22
CA CYS A 55 7.98 58.09 1.24
C CYS A 55 7.81 57.58 2.68
N THR A 56 6.59 57.29 3.11
CA THR A 56 6.26 57.00 4.52
C THR A 56 6.78 55.65 5.01
N GLY A 57 7.03 54.69 4.11
CA GLY A 57 7.35 53.32 4.47
C GLY A 57 6.09 52.49 4.72
N ARG A 58 6.20 51.44 5.55
CA ARG A 58 5.04 50.67 6.00
C ARG A 58 4.40 51.43 7.15
N VAL A 59 3.11 51.71 7.04
CA VAL A 59 2.30 52.32 8.09
C VAL A 59 1.28 51.31 8.61
N SER A 60 0.64 51.62 9.75
CA SER A 60 -0.50 50.81 10.24
C SER A 60 -1.72 50.99 9.33
N ASP A 61 -2.70 50.10 9.43
CA ASP A 61 -3.95 50.23 8.67
C ASP A 61 -4.73 51.49 9.08
N GLU A 62 -4.68 51.85 10.36
CA GLU A 62 -5.29 53.07 10.90
C GLU A 62 -4.63 54.32 10.29
N ASP A 63 -3.30 54.37 10.26
CA ASP A 63 -2.55 55.46 9.63
C ASP A 63 -2.79 55.53 8.12
N LEU A 64 -2.88 54.38 7.44
CA LEU A 64 -3.19 54.31 6.01
C LEU A 64 -4.55 54.94 5.72
N ILE A 65 -5.58 54.53 6.47
CA ILE A 65 -6.94 55.10 6.37
C ILE A 65 -6.89 56.60 6.66
N GLY A 66 -6.17 57.01 7.70
CA GLY A 66 -5.96 58.41 8.05
C GLY A 66 -5.35 59.21 6.90
N LEU A 67 -4.24 58.74 6.33
CA LEU A 67 -3.54 59.39 5.23
C LEU A 67 -4.40 59.47 3.97
N VAL A 68 -5.11 58.39 3.62
CA VAL A 68 -5.99 58.35 2.46
C VAL A 68 -7.14 59.34 2.65
N ARG A 69 -7.84 59.35 3.79
CA ARG A 69 -8.95 60.27 4.06
C ARG A 69 -8.59 61.75 3.94
N HIS A 70 -7.33 62.10 4.21
CA HIS A 70 -6.84 63.49 4.11
C HIS A 70 -6.23 63.80 2.74
N ALA A 71 -6.09 62.81 1.85
CA ALA A 71 -5.57 63.04 0.51
C ALA A 71 -6.58 63.84 -0.33
N LYS A 72 -6.07 64.79 -1.13
CA LYS A 72 -6.88 65.52 -2.12
C LYS A 72 -7.38 64.62 -3.24
N MET A 73 -6.54 63.68 -3.66
CA MET A 73 -6.84 62.69 -4.69
C MET A 73 -5.93 61.47 -4.54
N LEU A 74 -6.36 60.34 -5.06
CA LEU A 74 -5.51 59.18 -5.30
C LEU A 74 -5.16 59.09 -6.79
N VAL A 75 -3.89 58.81 -7.11
CA VAL A 75 -3.45 58.50 -8.47
C VAL A 75 -2.96 57.06 -8.55
N SER A 76 -3.64 56.24 -9.36
CA SER A 76 -3.28 54.84 -9.60
C SER A 76 -2.76 54.66 -11.02
N ALA A 77 -1.45 54.82 -11.22
CA ALA A 77 -0.80 54.71 -12.53
C ALA A 77 -0.32 53.30 -12.89
N SER A 78 -0.88 52.26 -12.26
CA SER A 78 -0.48 50.87 -12.48
C SER A 78 -0.55 50.48 -13.97
N LEU A 79 0.51 49.88 -14.50
CA LEU A 79 0.57 49.27 -15.83
C LEU A 79 -0.26 47.98 -15.91
N TYR A 80 -0.46 47.31 -14.77
CA TYR A 80 -1.32 46.15 -14.62
C TYR A 80 -1.78 46.03 -13.16
N GLU A 81 -3.05 45.71 -12.96
CA GLU A 81 -3.65 45.50 -11.64
C GLU A 81 -4.69 44.38 -11.69
N GLY A 82 -4.74 43.55 -10.64
CA GLY A 82 -5.73 42.47 -10.56
C GLY A 82 -7.14 43.00 -10.30
N LEU A 83 -7.34 43.62 -9.13
CA LEU A 83 -8.61 44.28 -8.78
C LEU A 83 -8.42 45.79 -8.63
N GLY A 84 -7.43 46.23 -7.85
CA GLY A 84 -7.21 47.65 -7.55
C GLY A 84 -7.81 48.09 -6.22
N LEU A 85 -7.57 47.31 -5.16
CA LEU A 85 -8.03 47.62 -3.80
C LEU A 85 -7.72 49.06 -3.36
N PRO A 86 -6.53 49.65 -3.63
CA PRO A 86 -6.27 51.03 -3.24
C PRO A 86 -7.25 52.05 -3.83
N VAL A 87 -7.75 51.81 -5.05
CA VAL A 87 -8.77 52.66 -5.68
C VAL A 87 -10.11 52.53 -4.97
N LEU A 88 -10.52 51.31 -4.62
CA LEU A 88 -11.74 51.06 -3.86
C LEU A 88 -11.67 51.63 -2.43
N GLU A 89 -10.51 51.51 -1.78
CA GLU A 89 -10.23 52.08 -0.46
C GLU A 89 -10.30 53.60 -0.47
N ALA A 90 -9.76 54.26 -1.50
CA ALA A 90 -9.88 55.70 -1.68
C ALA A 90 -11.34 56.13 -1.90
N HIS A 91 -12.07 55.43 -2.77
CA HIS A 91 -13.51 55.67 -2.94
C HIS A 91 -14.30 55.50 -1.63
N ALA A 92 -13.94 54.49 -0.81
CA ALA A 92 -14.57 54.24 0.48
C ALA A 92 -14.24 55.34 1.51
N CYS A 93 -13.07 55.97 1.37
CA CYS A 93 -12.68 57.14 2.16
C CYS A 93 -13.27 58.46 1.63
N GLY A 94 -14.01 58.44 0.50
CA GLY A 94 -14.58 59.64 -0.12
C GLY A 94 -13.58 60.47 -0.90
N VAL A 95 -12.48 59.87 -1.35
CA VAL A 95 -11.37 60.54 -2.05
C VAL A 95 -11.53 60.34 -3.56
N PRO A 96 -11.43 61.41 -4.38
CA PRO A 96 -11.50 61.27 -5.83
C PRO A 96 -10.27 60.55 -6.39
N VAL A 97 -10.45 59.81 -7.49
CA VAL A 97 -9.42 58.92 -8.04
C VAL A 97 -9.19 59.18 -9.52
N ALA A 98 -7.93 59.37 -9.89
CA ALA A 98 -7.46 59.28 -11.27
C ALA A 98 -6.71 57.94 -11.46
N GLY A 99 -6.99 57.22 -12.54
CA GLY A 99 -6.52 55.85 -12.71
C GLY A 99 -6.09 55.52 -14.13
N SER A 100 -5.29 54.47 -14.25
CA SER A 100 -4.90 53.96 -15.57
C SER A 100 -6.10 53.41 -16.35
N ASN A 101 -6.09 53.62 -17.66
CA ASN A 101 -7.10 53.12 -18.61
C ASN A 101 -6.84 51.65 -19.04
N VAL A 102 -6.01 50.92 -18.31
CA VAL A 102 -5.66 49.53 -18.59
C VAL A 102 -5.97 48.65 -17.38
N SER A 103 -6.12 47.34 -17.62
CA SER A 103 -6.43 46.37 -16.58
C SER A 103 -7.74 46.69 -15.85
N SER A 104 -7.91 46.21 -14.62
CA SER A 104 -9.12 46.43 -13.82
C SER A 104 -9.35 47.89 -13.42
N ILE A 105 -8.33 48.75 -13.43
CA ILE A 105 -8.47 50.15 -12.96
C ILE A 105 -9.39 50.97 -13.87
N ALA A 106 -9.42 50.67 -15.18
CA ALA A 106 -10.27 51.35 -16.14
C ALA A 106 -11.77 51.31 -15.75
N ASP A 107 -12.20 50.22 -15.12
CA ASP A 107 -13.58 50.02 -14.66
C ASP A 107 -13.89 50.69 -13.32
N LEU A 108 -12.86 51.18 -12.61
CA LEU A 108 -12.97 51.73 -11.26
C LEU A 108 -12.85 53.25 -11.19
N VAL A 109 -12.68 53.93 -12.33
CA VAL A 109 -12.58 55.39 -12.42
C VAL A 109 -13.52 55.94 -13.49
N LEU A 110 -13.81 57.24 -13.44
CA LEU A 110 -14.55 57.89 -14.51
C LEU A 110 -13.73 57.90 -15.80
N PRO A 111 -14.33 57.70 -17.00
CA PRO A 111 -13.60 57.74 -18.27
C PRO A 111 -12.80 59.03 -18.50
N GLU A 112 -13.30 60.16 -17.99
CA GLU A 112 -12.63 61.47 -18.08
C GLU A 112 -11.44 61.64 -17.11
N LEU A 113 -11.24 60.70 -16.19
CA LEU A 113 -10.13 60.60 -15.24
C LEU A 113 -9.23 59.37 -15.50
N ALA A 114 -9.55 58.60 -16.54
CA ALA A 114 -8.73 57.51 -17.03
C ALA A 114 -7.61 58.06 -17.93
N PHE A 115 -6.39 57.52 -17.79
CA PHE A 115 -5.22 57.97 -18.56
C PHE A 115 -4.35 56.80 -19.02
N ASP A 116 -3.55 56.97 -20.07
CA ASP A 116 -2.49 56.00 -20.39
C ASP A 116 -1.38 56.10 -19.32
N PRO A 117 -1.12 55.03 -18.55
CA PRO A 117 -0.09 55.06 -17.50
C PRO A 117 1.34 55.25 -18.04
N ARG A 118 1.57 55.07 -19.34
CA ARG A 118 2.89 55.25 -19.97
C ARG A 118 3.19 56.72 -20.31
N GLU A 119 2.20 57.59 -20.20
CA GLU A 119 2.31 59.00 -20.57
C GLU A 119 2.20 59.90 -19.32
N PRO A 120 3.32 60.35 -18.73
CA PRO A 120 3.29 61.24 -17.56
C PRO A 120 2.46 62.51 -17.73
N ALA A 121 2.38 63.05 -18.95
CA ALA A 121 1.54 64.22 -19.26
C ALA A 121 0.04 63.90 -19.12
N ALA A 122 -0.41 62.70 -19.53
CA ALA A 122 -1.80 62.28 -19.39
C ALA A 122 -2.18 62.09 -17.92
N ILE A 123 -1.28 61.51 -17.12
CA ILE A 123 -1.44 61.39 -15.66
C ILE A 123 -1.58 62.79 -15.03
N ALA A 124 -0.68 63.72 -15.38
CA ALA A 124 -0.69 65.08 -14.85
C ALA A 124 -1.96 65.86 -15.24
N ALA A 125 -2.46 65.66 -16.46
CA ALA A 125 -3.71 66.27 -16.92
C ALA A 125 -4.93 65.77 -16.11
N ALA A 126 -4.95 64.49 -15.72
CA ALA A 126 -6.00 63.95 -14.87
C ALA A 126 -5.91 64.50 -13.42
N MET A 127 -4.69 64.65 -12.89
CA MET A 127 -4.46 65.31 -11.59
C MET A 127 -4.95 66.77 -11.60
N THR A 128 -4.56 67.53 -12.63
CA THR A 128 -4.96 68.92 -12.83
C THR A 128 -6.48 69.04 -12.93
N ARG A 129 -7.13 68.12 -13.66
CA ARG A 129 -8.58 68.09 -13.78
C ARG A 129 -9.27 67.84 -12.43
N LEU A 130 -8.75 66.96 -11.59
CA LEU A 130 -9.31 66.74 -10.25
C LEU A 130 -9.17 67.96 -9.35
N GLU A 131 -8.05 68.69 -9.46
CA GLU A 131 -7.78 69.88 -8.64
C GLU A 131 -8.61 71.10 -9.11
N ASP A 132 -8.61 71.39 -10.42
CA ASP A 132 -9.21 72.61 -10.97
C ASP A 132 -10.72 72.53 -11.17
N ARG A 133 -11.29 71.32 -11.16
CA ARG A 133 -12.72 71.09 -11.43
C ARG A 133 -13.38 70.41 -10.25
N PRO A 134 -13.88 71.17 -9.26
CA PRO A 134 -14.61 70.63 -8.12
C PRO A 134 -15.81 69.78 -8.53
N ASP A 135 -16.47 70.11 -9.65
CA ASP A 135 -17.57 69.33 -10.19
C ASP A 135 -17.14 67.91 -10.63
N VAL A 136 -15.92 67.76 -11.18
CA VAL A 136 -15.35 66.47 -11.57
C VAL A 136 -15.00 65.65 -10.33
N ALA A 137 -14.38 66.26 -9.31
CA ALA A 137 -14.06 65.59 -8.05
C ALA A 137 -15.31 65.04 -7.35
N VAL A 138 -16.39 65.85 -7.28
CA VAL A 138 -17.68 65.42 -6.73
C VAL A 138 -18.26 64.24 -7.53
N ARG A 139 -18.18 64.28 -8.86
CA ARG A 139 -18.63 63.16 -9.70
C ARG A 139 -17.80 61.90 -9.46
N SER A 140 -16.48 62.02 -9.29
CA SER A 140 -15.60 60.87 -9.00
C SER A 140 -15.99 60.19 -7.69
N VAL A 141 -16.22 60.97 -6.63
CA VAL A 141 -16.65 60.43 -5.33
C VAL A 141 -18.04 59.79 -5.42
N ALA A 142 -18.98 60.44 -6.12
CA ALA A 142 -20.31 59.89 -6.33
C ALA A 142 -20.29 58.59 -7.16
N PHE A 143 -19.39 58.50 -8.15
CA PHE A 143 -19.15 57.28 -8.91
C PHE A 143 -18.62 56.16 -8.01
N GLY A 144 -17.58 56.43 -7.22
CA GLY A 144 -17.02 55.48 -6.26
C GLY A 144 -18.03 54.95 -5.26
N ARG A 145 -18.89 55.82 -4.72
CA ARG A 145 -19.96 55.41 -3.79
C ARG A 145 -20.92 54.41 -4.44
N ARG A 146 -21.41 54.72 -5.64
CA ARG A 146 -22.30 53.82 -6.40
C ARG A 146 -21.62 52.49 -6.74
N LEU A 147 -20.35 52.54 -7.10
CA LEU A 147 -19.55 51.35 -7.38
C LEU A 147 -19.46 50.43 -6.14
N LEU A 148 -19.24 51.02 -4.96
CA LEU A 148 -19.11 50.27 -3.69
C LEU A 148 -20.43 49.64 -3.21
N GLU A 149 -21.59 50.20 -3.54
CA GLU A 149 -22.90 49.60 -3.23
C GLU A 149 -23.03 48.17 -3.77
N GLY A 150 -22.36 47.86 -4.90
CA GLY A 150 -22.36 46.53 -5.53
C GLY A 150 -21.15 45.64 -5.19
N LEU A 151 -20.13 46.16 -4.49
CA LEU A 151 -18.84 45.49 -4.29
C LEU A 151 -18.52 45.12 -2.83
N GLY A 152 -19.54 45.08 -1.96
CA GLY A 152 -19.35 44.70 -0.56
C GLY A 152 -18.95 43.22 -0.37
N TRP A 153 -18.20 42.94 0.71
CA TRP A 153 -17.77 41.58 1.07
C TRP A 153 -18.93 40.59 1.18
N ALA A 154 -20.08 41.02 1.73
CA ALA A 154 -21.28 40.19 1.80
C ALA A 154 -21.85 39.84 0.42
N HIS A 155 -21.81 40.78 -0.54
CA HIS A 155 -22.28 40.56 -1.90
C HIS A 155 -21.34 39.63 -2.68
N ALA A 156 -20.02 39.83 -2.55
CA ALA A 156 -19.01 38.94 -3.13
C ALA A 156 -19.15 37.51 -2.58
N ALA A 157 -19.26 37.37 -1.25
CA ALA A 157 -19.49 36.09 -0.60
C ALA A 157 -20.81 35.44 -1.08
N GLY A 158 -21.90 36.21 -1.15
CA GLY A 158 -23.19 35.73 -1.65
C GLY A 158 -23.14 35.22 -3.09
N LYS A 159 -22.44 35.92 -3.99
CA LYS A 159 -22.24 35.49 -5.39
C LYS A 159 -21.41 34.21 -5.49
N VAL A 160 -20.32 34.11 -4.72
CA VAL A 160 -19.50 32.90 -4.66
C VAL A 160 -20.34 31.73 -4.14
N MET A 161 -21.09 31.93 -3.05
CA MET A 161 -21.96 30.90 -2.48
C MET A 161 -23.07 30.47 -3.44
N ALA A 162 -23.70 31.40 -4.16
CA ALA A 162 -24.71 31.08 -5.17
C ALA A 162 -24.12 30.28 -6.35
N HIS A 163 -22.92 30.63 -6.81
CA HIS A 163 -22.22 29.87 -7.84
C HIS A 163 -21.86 28.46 -7.37
N LEU A 164 -21.36 28.34 -6.13
CA LEU A 164 -21.06 27.05 -5.50
C LEU A 164 -22.31 26.21 -5.24
N ALA A 165 -23.47 26.84 -5.01
CA ALA A 165 -24.76 26.19 -4.83
C ALA A 165 -25.43 25.79 -6.15
N THR A 166 -24.96 26.30 -7.28
CA THR A 166 -25.45 25.89 -8.61
C THR A 166 -24.91 24.49 -8.90
N PRO A 167 -25.76 23.45 -9.06
CA PRO A 167 -25.27 22.12 -9.36
C PRO A 167 -24.54 22.17 -10.69
N ALA A 168 -23.22 21.96 -10.68
CA ALA A 168 -22.44 21.86 -11.89
C ALA A 168 -23.09 20.82 -12.80
N ARG A 169 -23.45 21.21 -14.02
CA ARG A 169 -23.85 20.28 -15.09
C ARG A 169 -22.65 19.34 -15.31
N ARG A 170 -22.65 18.18 -14.65
CA ARG A 170 -21.60 17.18 -14.81
C ARG A 170 -21.69 16.69 -16.26
N PRO A 171 -20.58 16.67 -17.03
CA PRO A 171 -20.52 15.70 -18.11
C PRO A 171 -20.76 14.34 -17.47
N ARG A 172 -21.75 13.61 -18.00
CA ARG A 172 -22.08 12.26 -17.55
C ARG A 172 -20.80 11.42 -17.67
N PRO A 173 -20.25 10.85 -16.59
CA PRO A 173 -19.03 10.07 -16.71
C PRO A 173 -19.33 8.82 -17.55
N PRO A 174 -18.50 8.48 -18.54
CA PRO A 174 -18.53 7.16 -19.15
C PRO A 174 -17.88 6.15 -18.18
N ALA A 175 -18.51 4.97 -18.02
CA ALA A 175 -18.07 3.82 -17.22
C ALA A 175 -17.97 4.04 -15.68
N ALA A 176 -18.16 2.97 -14.92
CA ALA A 176 -18.33 2.97 -13.45
C ALA A 176 -17.32 3.87 -12.71
N ALA A 177 -17.81 4.89 -11.99
CA ALA A 177 -16.95 5.86 -11.31
C ALA A 177 -16.20 5.21 -10.12
N LEU A 178 -14.87 5.26 -10.13
CA LEU A 178 -14.02 4.81 -9.02
C LEU A 178 -14.46 5.44 -7.69
N ARG A 179 -14.40 4.65 -6.60
CA ARG A 179 -14.72 5.16 -5.25
C ARG A 179 -13.77 6.29 -4.86
N ARG A 180 -14.31 7.30 -4.18
CA ARG A 180 -13.53 8.42 -3.62
C ARG A 180 -13.26 8.20 -2.14
N VAL A 181 -12.00 8.37 -1.77
CA VAL A 181 -11.47 8.23 -0.41
C VAL A 181 -10.87 9.57 0.01
N ALA A 182 -11.29 10.07 1.18
CA ALA A 182 -10.69 11.26 1.78
C ALA A 182 -9.53 10.81 2.68
N VAL A 183 -8.35 11.43 2.53
CA VAL A 183 -7.17 11.11 3.34
C VAL A 183 -6.70 12.37 4.05
N VAL A 184 -6.82 12.41 5.38
CA VAL A 184 -6.45 13.56 6.21
C VAL A 184 -5.07 13.30 6.81
N CYS A 185 -4.05 14.00 6.33
CA CYS A 185 -2.66 13.77 6.73
C CYS A 185 -1.76 15.00 6.53
N ALA A 186 -0.60 15.00 7.18
CA ALA A 186 0.47 15.93 6.83
C ALA A 186 1.13 15.47 5.52
N LEU A 187 1.26 16.37 4.55
CA LEU A 187 1.87 16.06 3.24
C LEU A 187 3.33 16.54 3.15
N PRO A 188 4.15 15.98 2.23
CA PRO A 188 5.44 16.59 1.88
C PRO A 188 5.26 18.08 1.50
N PRO A 189 6.18 18.99 1.90
CA PRO A 189 7.53 18.75 2.43
C PRO A 189 7.61 18.65 3.96
N ALA A 190 6.49 18.39 4.66
CA ALA A 190 6.51 18.21 6.11
C ALA A 190 7.52 17.12 6.51
N ARG A 191 8.45 17.48 7.40
CA ARG A 191 9.51 16.58 7.88
C ARG A 191 8.98 15.66 8.98
N THR A 192 7.91 14.94 8.69
CA THR A 192 7.42 13.88 9.56
C THR A 192 7.94 12.53 9.07
N GLY A 193 8.12 11.57 9.98
CA GLY A 193 8.57 10.23 9.62
C GLY A 193 7.61 9.45 8.69
N ILE A 194 6.39 9.97 8.47
CA ILE A 194 5.31 9.25 7.78
C ILE A 194 4.65 10.02 6.64
N ALA A 195 4.88 11.32 6.46
CA ALA A 195 4.21 12.14 5.43
C ALA A 195 4.44 11.63 4.01
N ALA A 196 5.71 11.46 3.61
CA ALA A 196 6.07 10.98 2.27
C ALA A 196 5.53 9.58 1.97
N ARG A 197 5.61 8.67 2.96
CA ARG A 197 5.14 7.28 2.82
C ARG A 197 3.63 7.19 2.75
N THR A 198 2.93 7.90 3.63
CA THR A 198 1.46 7.96 3.64
C THR A 198 0.95 8.48 2.31
N PHE A 199 1.57 9.56 1.80
CA PHE A 199 1.22 10.10 0.48
C PHE A 199 1.48 9.09 -0.63
N ALA A 200 2.61 8.40 -0.63
CA ALA A 200 2.93 7.38 -1.63
C ALA A 200 1.99 6.16 -1.58
N HIS A 201 1.60 5.70 -0.39
CA HIS A 201 0.89 4.44 -0.22
C HIS A 201 -0.65 4.55 -0.27
N LEU A 202 -1.23 5.68 0.14
CA LEU A 202 -2.69 5.88 0.13
C LEU A 202 -3.22 6.50 -1.16
N GLN A 203 -2.51 6.31 -2.27
CA GLN A 203 -2.97 6.63 -3.62
C GLN A 203 -2.85 5.41 -4.51
N SER A 204 -3.79 5.28 -5.44
CA SER A 204 -3.92 4.11 -6.32
C SER A 204 -4.58 4.54 -7.63
N LEU A 205 -4.49 3.69 -8.66
CA LEU A 205 -5.30 3.81 -9.87
C LEU A 205 -6.68 3.13 -9.70
N ARG A 206 -6.87 2.32 -8.65
CA ARG A 206 -8.11 1.58 -8.31
C ARG A 206 -9.11 2.44 -7.53
N TRP A 207 -8.66 3.55 -6.93
CA TRP A 207 -9.53 4.51 -6.24
C TRP A 207 -9.00 5.92 -6.39
N ARG A 208 -9.86 6.91 -6.11
CA ARG A 208 -9.46 8.32 -6.11
C ARG A 208 -9.26 8.82 -4.70
N SER A 209 -8.06 9.34 -4.43
CA SER A 209 -7.70 9.94 -3.15
C SER A 209 -7.81 11.47 -3.22
N ASP A 210 -8.64 12.04 -2.36
CA ASP A 210 -8.62 13.46 -2.04
C ASP A 210 -7.82 13.62 -0.74
N PHE A 211 -6.58 14.11 -0.86
CA PHE A 211 -5.71 14.39 0.28
C PHE A 211 -6.03 15.75 0.89
N PHE A 212 -6.25 15.79 2.20
CA PHE A 212 -6.51 16.98 2.99
C PHE A 212 -5.28 17.31 3.81
N ASP A 213 -4.54 18.35 3.40
CA ASP A 213 -3.24 18.71 3.96
C ASP A 213 -3.40 19.35 5.35
N CYS A 214 -2.80 18.71 6.35
CA CYS A 214 -2.73 19.17 7.73
C CYS A 214 -1.57 20.12 8.03
N ASN A 215 -0.75 20.48 7.04
CA ASN A 215 0.35 21.41 7.25
C ASN A 215 -0.13 22.83 7.64
N PRO A 216 0.67 23.58 8.42
CA PRO A 216 0.38 24.97 8.73
C PRO A 216 0.63 25.88 7.50
N GLY A 217 -0.37 26.68 7.13
CA GLY A 217 -0.32 27.61 5.99
C GLY A 217 -0.88 27.03 4.68
N PRO A 218 -1.20 27.88 3.69
CA PRO A 218 -1.72 27.41 2.40
C PRO A 218 -0.61 26.69 1.63
N SER A 219 -0.67 25.36 1.60
CA SER A 219 0.13 24.54 0.69
C SER A 219 -0.44 24.69 -0.72
N THR A 220 0.19 25.53 -1.54
CA THR A 220 -0.26 25.82 -2.93
C THR A 220 0.41 24.92 -3.97
N THR A 221 1.38 24.11 -3.55
CA THR A 221 2.15 23.24 -4.43
C THR A 221 1.73 21.79 -4.24
N THR A 222 1.20 21.19 -5.30
CA THR A 222 0.96 19.75 -5.36
C THR A 222 2.26 18.99 -5.10
N PRO A 223 2.30 18.06 -4.12
CA PRO A 223 3.48 17.23 -3.90
C PRO A 223 3.83 16.44 -5.17
N PRO A 224 5.13 16.29 -5.50
CA PRO A 224 5.54 15.47 -6.64
C PRO A 224 5.09 14.02 -6.44
N GLY A 225 4.63 13.38 -7.53
CA GLY A 225 4.16 11.99 -7.49
C GLY A 225 2.67 11.81 -7.20
N LEU A 226 1.84 12.86 -7.29
CA LEU A 226 0.38 12.71 -7.24
C LEU A 226 -0.14 11.97 -8.49
N LEU A 227 -0.82 10.84 -8.29
CA LEU A 227 -1.43 10.08 -9.38
C LEU A 227 -2.60 10.85 -10.06
N PRO A 228 -2.82 10.64 -11.36
CA PRO A 228 -3.91 11.29 -12.10
C PRO A 228 -5.28 11.03 -11.46
N GLY A 229 -6.09 12.08 -11.33
CA GLY A 229 -7.46 12.00 -10.79
C GLY A 229 -7.57 12.18 -9.28
N ASN A 230 -6.46 12.20 -8.55
CA ASN A 230 -6.37 12.56 -7.13
C ASN A 230 -6.31 14.08 -6.95
N ARG A 231 -6.60 14.55 -5.73
CA ARG A 231 -6.58 15.98 -5.39
C ARG A 231 -5.83 16.22 -4.09
N VAL A 232 -5.31 17.44 -3.95
CA VAL A 232 -4.80 17.97 -2.68
C VAL A 232 -5.62 19.21 -2.32
N LEU A 233 -6.17 19.22 -1.11
CA LEU A 233 -7.09 20.22 -0.61
C LEU A 233 -6.63 20.67 0.78
N PRO A 234 -6.91 21.92 1.19
CA PRO A 234 -6.73 22.34 2.57
C PRO A 234 -7.65 21.54 3.51
N VAL A 235 -7.17 21.11 4.68
CA VAL A 235 -8.00 20.37 5.64
C VAL A 235 -9.23 21.16 6.10
N GLU A 236 -9.19 22.48 6.05
CA GLU A 236 -10.26 23.38 6.46
C GLU A 236 -11.54 23.21 5.60
N VAL A 237 -11.44 22.69 4.37
CA VAL A 237 -12.61 22.43 3.50
C VAL A 237 -13.16 21.00 3.62
N LEU A 238 -12.58 20.16 4.49
CA LEU A 238 -12.92 18.74 4.63
C LEU A 238 -14.42 18.52 4.79
N ARG A 239 -15.07 19.18 5.75
CA ARG A 239 -16.50 18.99 6.02
C ARG A 239 -17.36 19.28 4.79
N THR A 240 -17.15 20.44 4.16
CA THR A 240 -17.88 20.84 2.95
C THR A 240 -17.69 19.85 1.81
N VAL A 241 -16.49 19.31 1.65
CA VAL A 241 -16.17 18.36 0.59
C VAL A 241 -16.79 16.99 0.88
N LEU A 242 -16.74 16.49 2.12
CA LEU A 242 -17.38 15.24 2.53
C LEU A 242 -18.90 15.25 2.31
N ASP A 243 -19.55 16.39 2.58
CA ASP A 243 -21.01 16.55 2.40
C ASP A 243 -21.41 16.64 0.91
N ARG A 244 -20.52 17.15 0.04
CA ARG A 244 -20.82 17.43 -1.38
C ARG A 244 -20.38 16.34 -2.34
N ASP A 245 -19.18 15.79 -2.15
CA ASP A 245 -18.48 14.99 -3.16
C ASP A 245 -18.71 13.47 -3.00
N GLY A 246 -19.40 13.05 -1.94
CA GLY A 246 -19.89 11.68 -1.75
C GLY A 246 -18.77 10.66 -1.51
N HIS A 247 -17.85 10.95 -0.58
CA HIS A 247 -16.79 10.03 -0.17
C HIS A 247 -17.39 8.81 0.54
N GLY A 248 -16.95 7.61 0.15
CA GLY A 248 -17.37 6.38 0.83
C GLY A 248 -16.61 6.14 2.13
N THR A 249 -15.39 6.70 2.24
CA THR A 249 -14.52 6.53 3.40
C THR A 249 -13.64 7.76 3.60
N VAL A 250 -13.40 8.13 4.86
CA VAL A 250 -12.38 9.10 5.28
C VAL A 250 -11.36 8.41 6.20
N ILE A 251 -10.08 8.59 5.91
CA ILE A 251 -8.95 8.05 6.66
C ILE A 251 -8.21 9.20 7.35
N PHE A 252 -8.16 9.18 8.68
CA PHE A 252 -7.38 10.11 9.50
C PHE A 252 -6.04 9.48 9.87
N VAL A 253 -4.94 10.04 9.39
CA VAL A 253 -3.60 9.46 9.59
C VAL A 253 -2.96 10.05 10.85
N LEU A 254 -2.74 9.20 11.85
CA LEU A 254 -2.31 9.59 13.20
C LEU A 254 -0.97 8.92 13.56
N GLY A 255 -0.02 9.74 14.00
CA GLY A 255 1.24 9.31 14.61
C GLY A 255 1.51 10.08 15.90
N ASN A 256 2.47 9.64 16.71
CA ASN A 256 2.75 10.18 18.04
C ASN A 256 3.57 11.49 18.03
N SER A 257 3.09 12.50 17.32
CA SER A 257 3.74 13.81 17.20
C SER A 257 2.69 14.91 17.06
N ASP A 258 3.04 16.10 17.54
CA ASP A 258 2.32 17.35 17.35
C ASP A 258 2.00 17.70 15.88
N HIS A 259 2.75 17.17 14.91
CA HIS A 259 2.45 17.29 13.49
C HIS A 259 1.05 16.76 13.10
N HIS A 260 0.45 15.88 13.92
CA HIS A 260 -0.87 15.30 13.66
C HIS A 260 -2.03 16.02 14.38
N VAL A 261 -1.77 17.11 15.12
CA VAL A 261 -2.80 17.83 15.87
C VAL A 261 -3.95 18.30 14.98
N LYS A 262 -3.66 18.85 13.79
CA LYS A 262 -4.70 19.24 12.82
C LYS A 262 -5.53 18.05 12.32
N ALA A 263 -4.96 16.85 12.23
CA ALA A 263 -5.71 15.66 11.84
C ALA A 263 -6.71 15.24 12.92
N VAL A 264 -6.31 15.31 14.20
CA VAL A 264 -7.22 15.09 15.35
C VAL A 264 -8.29 16.18 15.40
N GLU A 265 -7.92 17.43 15.17
CA GLU A 265 -8.85 18.54 15.13
C GLU A 265 -9.91 18.36 14.02
N ALA A 266 -9.48 17.93 12.83
CA ALA A 266 -10.37 17.59 11.72
C ALA A 266 -11.27 16.38 12.02
N LEU A 267 -10.73 15.34 12.67
CA LEU A 267 -11.49 14.20 13.17
C LEU A 267 -12.64 14.68 14.07
N MET A 268 -12.33 15.53 15.07
CA MET A 268 -13.33 16.02 16.02
C MET A 268 -14.36 16.96 15.37
N ARG A 269 -13.95 17.85 14.46
CA ARG A 269 -14.86 18.81 13.80
C ARG A 269 -15.84 18.18 12.80
N THR A 270 -15.52 16.98 12.31
CA THR A 270 -16.33 16.27 11.32
C THR A 270 -17.18 15.15 11.90
N ARG A 271 -17.26 15.01 13.24
CA ARG A 271 -18.15 14.04 13.87
C ARG A 271 -19.60 14.23 13.43
N GLY A 272 -20.27 13.13 13.14
CA GLY A 272 -21.64 13.13 12.61
C GLY A 272 -21.82 13.85 11.27
N ALA A 273 -20.73 14.25 10.59
CA ALA A 273 -20.79 14.81 9.24
C ALA A 273 -20.60 13.69 8.22
N SER A 274 -21.41 13.71 7.17
CA SER A 274 -21.47 12.69 6.10
C SER A 274 -21.84 11.27 6.58
N ALA A 275 -22.27 10.43 5.63
CA ALA A 275 -22.49 8.99 5.85
C ALA A 275 -21.23 8.15 5.55
N ALA A 276 -20.08 8.79 5.33
CA ALA A 276 -18.82 8.14 5.02
C ALA A 276 -18.32 7.29 6.21
N ARG A 277 -17.74 6.12 5.92
CA ARG A 277 -17.03 5.32 6.93
C ARG A 277 -15.80 6.09 7.42
N ARG A 278 -15.57 6.16 8.73
CA ARG A 278 -14.52 6.95 9.39
C ARG A 278 -13.47 6.02 9.98
N LEU A 279 -12.27 6.04 9.40
CA LEU A 279 -11.16 5.20 9.82
C LEU A 279 -10.00 6.03 10.34
N ALA A 280 -9.30 5.57 11.37
CA ALA A 280 -8.01 6.14 11.76
C ALA A 280 -6.86 5.20 11.39
N TYR A 281 -5.90 5.69 10.62
CA TYR A 281 -4.68 4.94 10.31
C TYR A 281 -3.60 5.28 11.34
N LEU A 282 -3.39 4.36 12.28
CA LEU A 282 -2.46 4.50 13.38
C LEU A 282 -1.10 3.94 12.97
N HIS A 283 -0.06 4.78 13.01
CA HIS A 283 1.31 4.32 12.78
C HIS A 283 1.93 3.63 14.00
N GLU A 284 1.39 3.89 15.18
CA GLU A 284 1.73 3.26 16.45
C GLU A 284 0.55 3.33 17.44
N ALA A 285 0.54 2.46 18.45
CA ALA A 285 -0.50 2.46 19.49
C ALA A 285 -0.36 3.62 20.48
N ASN A 286 0.84 4.15 20.66
CA ASN A 286 1.10 5.24 21.59
C ASN A 286 0.80 6.59 20.94
N LEU A 287 -0.25 7.28 21.38
CA LEU A 287 -0.63 8.61 20.88
C LEU A 287 -0.54 9.68 21.96
N THR A 288 0.24 9.42 23.00
CA THR A 288 0.34 10.27 24.19
C THR A 288 0.83 11.68 23.85
N VAL A 289 1.88 11.81 23.02
CA VAL A 289 2.44 13.11 22.62
C VAL A 289 1.42 13.89 21.80
N LEU A 290 0.76 13.21 20.85
CA LEU A 290 -0.26 13.81 20.00
C LEU A 290 -1.44 14.34 20.83
N LEU A 291 -2.03 13.51 21.70
CA LEU A 291 -3.20 13.95 22.46
C LEU A 291 -2.85 14.97 23.55
N ARG A 292 -1.67 14.90 24.16
CA ARG A 292 -1.18 15.98 25.03
C ARG A 292 -1.07 17.30 24.28
N ALA A 293 -0.51 17.28 23.08
CA ALA A 293 -0.38 18.49 22.25
C ALA A 293 -1.74 19.06 21.83
N TRP A 294 -2.73 18.20 21.57
CA TRP A 294 -4.08 18.63 21.16
C TRP A 294 -4.96 19.09 22.33
N LEU A 295 -4.95 18.39 23.47
CA LEU A 295 -5.76 18.74 24.64
C LEU A 295 -5.15 19.86 25.49
N GLY A 296 -3.83 20.07 25.41
CA GLY A 296 -3.13 21.01 26.27
C GLY A 296 -3.38 20.69 27.75
N ASP A 297 -3.79 21.69 28.52
CA ASP A 297 -4.03 21.57 29.96
C ASP A 297 -5.15 20.58 30.33
N ASP A 298 -6.09 20.31 29.41
CA ASP A 298 -7.18 19.36 29.66
C ASP A 298 -6.70 17.90 29.69
N TRP A 299 -5.52 17.61 29.15
CA TRP A 299 -4.91 16.28 29.25
C TRP A 299 -4.70 15.84 30.70
N GLU A 300 -4.22 16.75 31.54
CA GLU A 300 -3.94 16.47 32.96
C GLU A 300 -5.22 16.28 33.79
N ARG A 301 -6.38 16.61 33.22
CA ARG A 301 -7.70 16.42 33.84
C ARG A 301 -8.35 15.10 33.44
N LEU A 302 -7.81 14.40 32.43
CA LEU A 302 -8.36 13.11 32.02
C LEU A 302 -8.11 12.05 33.10
N PRO A 303 -9.09 11.16 33.36
CA PRO A 303 -8.86 10.03 34.23
C PRO A 303 -7.75 9.16 33.63
N VAL A 304 -6.70 8.90 34.42
CA VAL A 304 -5.62 8.01 34.02
C VAL A 304 -6.20 6.60 33.92
N ALA A 305 -6.22 6.05 32.70
CA ALA A 305 -6.63 4.67 32.51
C ALA A 305 -5.56 3.76 33.13
N ALA A 306 -5.97 2.88 34.04
CA ALA A 306 -5.08 1.84 34.52
C ALA A 306 -4.65 0.99 33.31
N PRO A 307 -3.34 0.72 33.13
CA PRO A 307 -2.91 -0.21 32.10
C PRO A 307 -3.53 -1.58 32.40
N PRO A 308 -4.09 -2.26 31.40
CA PRO A 308 -4.69 -3.58 31.59
C PRO A 308 -3.63 -4.60 31.99
N ASP A 309 -4.07 -5.71 32.57
CA ASP A 309 -3.21 -6.88 32.75
C ASP A 309 -2.78 -7.41 31.39
N ALA A 310 -1.49 -7.21 31.08
CA ALA A 310 -0.90 -7.71 29.85
C ALA A 310 -0.10 -8.98 30.08
N PRO A 311 -0.07 -9.88 29.08
CA PRO A 311 0.75 -11.08 29.13
C PRO A 311 2.23 -10.72 29.35
N PRO A 312 3.00 -11.59 30.02
CA PRO A 312 4.45 -11.41 30.15
C PRO A 312 5.12 -11.21 28.79
N GLY A 313 6.19 -10.41 28.76
CA GLY A 313 6.94 -10.13 27.53
C GLY A 313 6.82 -8.67 27.08
N TRP A 314 6.82 -8.45 25.77
CA TRP A 314 7.00 -7.13 25.19
C TRP A 314 5.81 -6.19 25.44
N MET A 315 4.59 -6.71 25.47
CA MET A 315 3.38 -5.90 25.74
C MET A 315 3.38 -5.33 27.16
N ARG A 316 3.79 -6.14 28.15
CA ARG A 316 3.98 -5.66 29.53
C ARG A 316 5.02 -4.54 29.60
N ARG A 317 6.15 -4.67 28.89
CA ARG A 317 7.15 -3.59 28.78
C ARG A 317 6.61 -2.35 28.09
N ALA A 318 5.84 -2.50 27.02
CA ALA A 318 5.22 -1.40 26.29
C ALA A 318 4.29 -0.56 27.20
N LEU A 319 3.46 -1.24 27.99
CA LEU A 319 2.53 -0.61 28.92
C LEU A 319 3.23 -0.02 30.14
N ALA A 320 4.19 -0.74 30.73
CA ALA A 320 4.96 -0.25 31.86
C ALA A 320 5.82 0.98 31.49
N GLY A 321 6.38 0.99 30.28
CA GLY A 321 7.17 2.09 29.77
C GLY A 321 6.34 3.32 29.38
N THR A 322 5.03 3.17 29.15
CA THR A 322 4.15 4.30 28.78
C THR A 322 2.71 4.11 29.29
N PRO A 323 2.45 4.27 30.60
CA PRO A 323 1.11 4.06 31.17
C PRO A 323 0.02 4.95 30.55
N ALA A 324 0.39 6.17 30.17
CA ALA A 324 -0.52 7.15 29.54
C ALA A 324 -1.01 6.75 28.13
N MET A 325 -0.40 5.74 27.50
CA MET A 325 -0.87 5.20 26.21
C MET A 325 -2.32 4.70 26.30
N ALA A 326 -2.68 4.06 27.41
CA ALA A 326 -4.02 3.54 27.61
C ALA A 326 -5.06 4.66 27.64
N THR A 327 -4.76 5.75 28.33
CA THR A 327 -5.60 6.96 28.35
C THR A 327 -5.78 7.51 26.94
N ALA A 328 -4.71 7.57 26.14
CA ALA A 328 -4.78 8.15 24.82
C ALA A 328 -5.66 7.34 23.84
N LEU A 329 -5.50 6.02 23.81
CA LEU A 329 -6.30 5.15 22.95
C LEU A 329 -7.77 5.13 23.38
N ARG A 330 -8.05 5.08 24.70
CA ARG A 330 -9.41 5.13 25.22
C ARG A 330 -10.10 6.45 24.89
N TYR A 331 -9.37 7.56 25.00
CA TYR A 331 -9.89 8.86 24.61
C TYR A 331 -10.37 8.85 23.15
N LEU A 332 -9.57 8.31 22.22
CA LEU A 332 -9.96 8.16 20.81
C LEU A 332 -11.10 7.17 20.60
N ALA A 333 -11.19 6.07 21.36
CA ALA A 333 -12.30 5.12 21.26
C ALA A 333 -13.63 5.71 21.74
N GLU A 334 -13.60 6.52 22.79
CA GLU A 334 -14.80 7.10 23.39
C GLU A 334 -15.25 8.37 22.64
N HIS A 335 -14.30 9.12 22.09
CA HIS A 335 -14.59 10.42 21.51
C HIS A 335 -14.40 10.42 19.99
N GLY A 336 -13.50 9.63 19.40
CA GLY A 336 -13.04 9.81 18.02
C GLY A 336 -14.09 9.77 16.90
N ASP A 337 -15.26 9.15 17.08
CA ASP A 337 -16.22 9.12 15.96
C ASP A 337 -15.89 8.04 14.92
N LEU A 338 -15.28 6.91 15.31
CA LEU A 338 -14.59 6.00 14.38
C LEU A 338 -15.29 4.64 14.22
N ASP A 339 -15.41 4.17 12.97
CA ASP A 339 -15.90 2.83 12.61
C ASP A 339 -14.78 1.77 12.66
N GLY A 340 -13.52 2.22 12.65
CA GLY A 340 -12.39 1.34 12.63
C GLY A 340 -11.04 2.05 12.64
N VAL A 341 -10.00 1.23 12.75
CA VAL A 341 -8.61 1.65 12.70
C VAL A 341 -7.81 0.74 11.78
N ILE A 342 -6.87 1.34 11.06
CA ILE A 342 -5.88 0.65 10.25
C ILE A 342 -4.56 0.72 11.02
N VAL A 343 -3.80 -0.37 11.07
CA VAL A 343 -2.49 -0.41 11.71
C VAL A 343 -1.42 -1.04 10.82
N ASN A 344 -0.15 -0.75 11.10
CA ASN A 344 0.99 -1.21 10.29
C ASN A 344 1.58 -2.57 10.70
N SER A 345 1.06 -3.21 11.74
CA SER A 345 1.59 -4.47 12.26
C SER A 345 0.53 -5.23 13.06
N PHE A 346 0.67 -6.54 13.13
CA PHE A 346 -0.19 -7.38 13.99
C PHE A 346 0.05 -7.08 15.46
N ALA A 347 1.30 -6.80 15.85
CA ALA A 347 1.68 -6.36 17.18
C ALA A 347 0.94 -5.07 17.61
N CYS A 348 0.78 -4.10 16.70
CA CYS A 348 0.01 -2.88 16.99
C CYS A 348 -1.48 -3.18 17.17
N ARG A 349 -2.07 -4.05 16.33
CA ARG A 349 -3.46 -4.50 16.48
C ARG A 349 -3.67 -5.14 17.85
N ASP A 350 -2.79 -6.07 18.21
CA ASP A 350 -2.91 -6.84 19.44
C ASP A 350 -2.72 -5.94 20.66
N LEU A 351 -1.78 -4.98 20.60
CA LEU A 351 -1.61 -3.98 21.66
C LEU A 351 -2.83 -3.05 21.80
N VAL A 352 -3.41 -2.58 20.70
CA VAL A 352 -4.65 -1.77 20.75
C VAL A 352 -5.81 -2.58 21.35
N ARG A 353 -5.99 -3.85 20.94
CA ARG A 353 -7.00 -4.75 21.49
C ARG A 353 -6.81 -4.98 22.99
N THR A 354 -5.58 -5.26 23.43
CA THR A 354 -5.28 -5.44 24.85
C THR A 354 -5.57 -4.18 25.65
N VAL A 355 -5.13 -3.01 25.15
CA VAL A 355 -5.35 -1.71 25.82
C VAL A 355 -6.84 -1.37 25.96
N LEU A 356 -7.63 -1.58 24.90
CA LEU A 356 -9.03 -1.19 24.88
C LEU A 356 -9.97 -2.26 25.46
N GLY A 357 -9.55 -3.52 25.50
CA GLY A 357 -10.39 -4.63 25.94
C GLY A 357 -11.71 -4.67 25.13
N PRO A 358 -12.87 -4.80 25.78
CA PRO A 358 -14.17 -4.78 25.10
C PRO A 358 -14.48 -3.50 24.30
N LEU A 359 -13.80 -2.38 24.58
CA LEU A 359 -13.97 -1.18 23.76
C LEU A 359 -13.40 -1.35 22.35
N ALA A 360 -12.47 -2.31 22.14
CA ALA A 360 -11.92 -2.63 20.84
C ALA A 360 -12.97 -3.20 19.87
N ASP A 361 -14.01 -3.86 20.39
CA ASP A 361 -15.07 -4.51 19.59
C ASP A 361 -15.94 -3.49 18.83
N ARG A 362 -15.84 -2.20 19.20
CA ARG A 362 -16.48 -1.10 18.47
C ARG A 362 -15.80 -0.80 17.14
N TRP A 363 -14.56 -1.27 16.96
CA TRP A 363 -13.74 -0.97 15.80
C TRP A 363 -13.49 -2.23 14.97
N SER A 364 -13.58 -2.06 13.65
CA SER A 364 -12.77 -2.88 12.74
C SER A 364 -11.30 -2.53 12.94
N ILE A 365 -10.43 -3.50 13.23
CA ILE A 365 -8.99 -3.27 13.42
C ILE A 365 -8.23 -4.04 12.35
N ASP A 366 -7.94 -3.33 11.25
CA ASP A 366 -7.38 -3.89 10.03
C ASP A 366 -5.86 -3.69 9.97
N VAL A 367 -5.13 -4.66 9.41
CA VAL A 367 -3.66 -4.64 9.34
C VAL A 367 -3.20 -4.47 7.89
N ALA A 368 -2.64 -3.30 7.58
CA ALA A 368 -2.17 -2.97 6.24
C ALA A 368 -0.74 -3.46 5.97
N LEU A 369 0.07 -3.66 7.02
CA LEU A 369 1.52 -3.86 6.96
C LEU A 369 2.26 -2.69 6.29
N LEU A 370 3.49 -2.39 6.69
CA LEU A 370 4.26 -1.34 6.00
C LEU A 370 4.88 -1.93 4.73
N PRO A 371 4.64 -1.35 3.52
CA PRO A 371 5.18 -1.94 2.31
C PRO A 371 6.70 -1.73 2.21
N VAL A 372 7.36 -2.74 1.65
CA VAL A 372 8.75 -2.82 1.27
C VAL A 372 8.82 -2.54 -0.23
N GLY A 373 9.65 -1.57 -0.63
CA GLY A 373 9.81 -1.22 -2.04
C GLY A 373 10.40 -2.37 -2.87
N PRO A 374 10.38 -2.25 -4.21
CA PRO A 374 10.91 -3.29 -5.09
C PRO A 374 12.37 -3.62 -4.78
N VAL A 375 12.68 -4.91 -4.79
CA VAL A 375 14.01 -5.41 -4.50
C VAL A 375 15.00 -4.88 -5.52
N THR A 376 15.98 -4.10 -5.05
CA THR A 376 17.12 -3.71 -5.89
C THR A 376 18.23 -4.73 -5.66
N PRO A 377 18.63 -5.54 -6.66
CA PRO A 377 19.70 -6.52 -6.47
C PRO A 377 20.97 -5.79 -6.03
N THR A 378 21.36 -5.96 -4.77
CA THR A 378 22.73 -5.69 -4.37
C THR A 378 23.55 -6.93 -4.64
N ALA A 379 24.76 -6.77 -5.20
CA ALA A 379 25.65 -7.89 -5.46
C ALA A 379 25.91 -8.65 -4.16
N ALA A 380 25.34 -9.86 -4.04
CA ALA A 380 25.54 -10.75 -2.91
C ALA A 380 26.96 -11.33 -2.94
N GLY A 381 27.95 -10.50 -2.62
CA GLY A 381 29.31 -10.94 -2.35
C GLY A 381 29.47 -11.26 -0.86
N THR A 382 30.03 -12.42 -0.52
CA THR A 382 30.56 -12.62 0.85
C THR A 382 31.64 -11.59 1.13
N VAL A 383 31.57 -10.91 2.28
CA VAL A 383 32.68 -10.08 2.75
C VAL A 383 33.81 -11.03 3.15
N PRO A 384 34.95 -11.08 2.42
CA PRO A 384 36.07 -11.91 2.82
C PRO A 384 36.52 -11.52 4.23
N ASN A 385 36.99 -12.48 5.04
CA ASN A 385 37.44 -12.19 6.41
C ASN A 385 38.53 -11.10 6.50
N GLN A 386 39.28 -10.89 5.41
CA GLN A 386 40.33 -9.87 5.31
C GLN A 386 39.80 -8.45 5.00
N SER A 387 38.52 -8.31 4.61
CA SER A 387 37.88 -7.01 4.35
C SER A 387 37.10 -6.52 5.58
N PRO A 388 37.11 -5.20 5.87
CA PRO A 388 36.41 -4.66 7.01
C PRO A 388 34.90 -4.85 6.87
N LEU A 389 34.27 -5.47 7.88
CA LEU A 389 32.83 -5.62 7.95
C LEU A 389 32.16 -4.27 8.23
N ARG A 390 31.26 -3.82 7.35
CA ARG A 390 30.57 -2.54 7.47
C ARG A 390 29.23 -2.73 8.16
N VAL A 391 29.18 -2.36 9.43
CA VAL A 391 27.98 -2.40 10.27
C VAL A 391 27.35 -1.02 10.31
N ALA A 392 26.03 -0.92 10.26
CA ALA A 392 25.37 0.38 10.39
C ALA A 392 24.08 0.35 11.22
N SER A 393 23.72 1.50 11.81
CA SER A 393 22.43 1.73 12.45
C SER A 393 21.84 3.04 11.95
N PHE A 394 20.54 3.03 11.66
CA PHE A 394 19.88 4.08 10.89
C PHE A 394 18.61 4.61 11.58
N GLY A 395 18.39 5.92 11.54
CA GLY A 395 17.14 6.57 11.98
C GLY A 395 17.30 7.51 13.19
N LEU A 396 16.18 7.86 13.81
CA LEU A 396 16.14 8.81 14.94
C LEU A 396 16.93 8.28 16.15
N ALA A 397 17.84 9.10 16.67
CA ALA A 397 18.63 8.76 17.85
C ALA A 397 17.85 8.96 19.16
N ALA A 398 17.30 7.88 19.70
CA ALA A 398 16.59 7.87 20.98
C ALA A 398 17.19 6.86 21.96
N GLY A 399 16.98 7.05 23.27
CA GLY A 399 17.54 6.18 24.32
C GLY A 399 17.15 4.71 24.17
N GLY A 400 15.96 4.42 23.62
CA GLY A 400 15.49 3.06 23.36
C GLY A 400 16.11 2.37 22.14
N LYS A 401 17.04 3.00 21.41
CA LYS A 401 17.64 2.44 20.18
C LYS A 401 18.92 1.63 20.42
N GLY A 402 19.43 1.58 21.66
CA GLY A 402 20.60 0.78 22.04
C GLY A 402 21.89 1.10 21.27
N LEU A 403 22.06 2.34 20.79
CA LEU A 403 23.20 2.74 19.95
C LEU A 403 24.56 2.57 20.65
N ASP A 404 24.57 2.73 21.97
CA ASP A 404 25.71 2.47 22.84
C ASP A 404 26.12 0.99 22.81
N ARG A 405 25.13 0.09 22.91
CA ARG A 405 25.33 -1.35 22.83
C ARG A 405 25.82 -1.79 21.45
N VAL A 406 25.28 -1.18 20.38
CA VAL A 406 25.75 -1.41 19.00
C VAL A 406 27.21 -0.96 18.85
N ALA A 407 27.59 0.19 19.42
CA ALA A 407 28.98 0.65 19.38
C ALA A 407 29.93 -0.30 20.14
N GLN A 408 29.50 -0.81 21.30
CA GLN A 408 30.27 -1.76 22.09
C GLN A 408 30.41 -3.12 21.40
N SER A 409 29.37 -3.62 20.73
CA SER A 409 29.44 -4.89 19.99
C SER A 409 30.39 -4.81 18.80
N VAL A 410 30.39 -3.69 18.05
CA VAL A 410 31.36 -3.49 16.96
C VAL A 410 32.79 -3.35 17.48
N ALA A 411 32.98 -2.71 18.65
CA ALA A 411 34.29 -2.67 19.30
C ALA A 411 34.77 -4.07 19.72
N HIS A 412 33.85 -4.96 20.12
CA HIS A 412 34.16 -6.37 20.39
C HIS A 412 34.57 -7.10 19.11
N LEU A 413 33.78 -6.97 18.02
CA LEU A 413 34.08 -7.57 16.71
C LEU A 413 35.44 -7.17 16.17
N THR A 414 35.82 -5.90 16.37
CA THR A 414 37.10 -5.36 15.87
C THR A 414 38.33 -6.07 16.44
N ARG A 415 38.19 -6.79 17.56
CA ARG A 415 39.27 -7.60 18.15
C ARG A 415 39.55 -8.87 17.35
N GLU A 416 38.56 -9.40 16.65
CA GLU A 416 38.62 -10.68 15.94
C GLU A 416 38.71 -10.50 14.42
N ARG A 417 38.05 -9.48 13.88
CA ARG A 417 38.13 -9.09 12.47
C ARG A 417 38.00 -7.57 12.30
N PRO A 418 38.58 -6.96 11.24
CA PRO A 418 38.33 -5.54 10.97
C PRO A 418 36.83 -5.27 10.80
N ALA A 419 36.30 -4.28 11.51
CA ALA A 419 34.90 -3.84 11.43
C ALA A 419 34.81 -2.31 11.56
N ARG A 420 33.77 -1.71 10.94
CA ARG A 420 33.46 -0.28 11.04
C ARG A 420 31.98 -0.08 11.31
N LEU A 421 31.64 0.94 12.10
CA LEU A 421 30.26 1.27 12.43
C LEU A 421 29.87 2.60 11.79
N THR A 422 28.75 2.66 11.08
CA THR A 422 28.10 3.90 10.65
C THR A 422 26.82 4.12 11.45
N ILE A 423 26.66 5.30 12.07
CA ILE A 423 25.41 5.71 12.72
C ILE A 423 24.87 6.93 11.98
N ALA A 424 23.72 6.76 11.33
CA ALA A 424 23.17 7.80 10.46
C ALA A 424 21.69 8.08 10.73
N GLY A 425 21.30 9.35 10.86
CA GLY A 425 19.91 9.74 11.09
C GLY A 425 19.76 11.05 11.86
N TRP A 426 18.56 11.34 12.35
CA TRP A 426 18.27 12.64 12.96
C TRP A 426 18.74 12.70 14.43
N ASP A 427 19.40 13.80 14.79
CA ASP A 427 19.96 14.10 16.13
C ASP A 427 20.99 13.08 16.66
N VAL A 428 21.58 12.27 15.76
CA VAL A 428 22.61 11.26 16.12
C VAL A 428 23.86 11.92 16.66
N ALA A 429 24.27 13.08 16.11
CA ALA A 429 25.50 13.74 16.56
C ALA A 429 25.39 14.21 18.01
N ARG A 430 24.22 14.73 18.41
CA ARG A 430 23.94 15.13 19.79
C ARG A 430 23.89 13.90 20.71
N HIS A 431 23.18 12.86 20.30
CA HIS A 431 23.07 11.62 21.08
C HIS A 431 24.45 10.99 21.33
N CYS A 432 25.26 10.80 20.30
CA CYS A 432 26.59 10.19 20.42
C CYS A 432 27.57 11.02 21.27
N ARG A 433 27.43 12.36 21.30
CA ARG A 433 28.19 13.21 22.23
C ARG A 433 27.78 12.95 23.68
N ARG A 434 26.48 12.84 23.95
CA ARG A 434 25.93 12.61 25.29
C ARG A 434 26.28 11.23 25.86
N THR A 435 26.27 10.20 25.03
CA THR A 435 26.54 8.80 25.44
C THR A 435 28.01 8.41 25.36
N GLY A 436 28.89 9.26 24.81
CA GLY A 436 30.31 8.97 24.69
C GLY A 436 30.69 8.01 23.55
N ILE A 437 29.75 7.64 22.67
CA ILE A 437 29.98 6.72 21.54
C ILE A 437 31.13 7.20 20.63
N ARG A 438 31.33 8.52 20.50
CA ARG A 438 32.45 9.11 19.73
C ARG A 438 33.85 8.68 20.19
N ARG A 439 33.98 8.10 21.39
CA ARG A 439 35.27 7.65 21.93
C ARG A 439 35.73 6.31 21.35
N HIS A 440 34.87 5.60 20.63
CA HIS A 440 35.24 4.35 19.95
C HIS A 440 35.90 4.65 18.59
N SER A 441 37.09 4.08 18.35
CA SER A 441 37.76 4.15 17.05
C SER A 441 36.95 3.40 15.98
N GLY A 442 36.77 4.00 14.79
CA GLY A 442 36.08 3.33 13.67
C GLY A 442 34.57 3.54 13.60
N VAL A 443 34.01 4.50 14.36
CA VAL A 443 32.61 4.93 14.27
C VAL A 443 32.47 6.18 13.39
N GLU A 444 31.75 6.07 12.29
CA GLU A 444 31.31 7.17 11.43
C GLU A 444 29.92 7.66 11.87
N ILE A 445 29.74 8.97 11.97
CA ILE A 445 28.48 9.59 12.39
C ILE A 445 28.01 10.54 11.28
N VAL A 446 26.83 10.26 10.73
CA VAL A 446 26.21 11.09 9.69
C VAL A 446 24.90 11.66 10.21
N ASP A 447 24.90 12.95 10.53
CA ASP A 447 23.76 13.63 11.15
C ASP A 447 22.81 14.20 10.11
N ALA A 448 21.52 13.87 10.24
CA ALA A 448 20.43 14.28 9.37
C ALA A 448 20.75 14.18 7.86
N PRO A 449 21.14 12.99 7.34
CA PRO A 449 21.37 12.80 5.91
C PRO A 449 20.07 13.05 5.13
N ASP A 450 20.20 13.55 3.89
CA ASP A 450 19.09 13.54 2.93
C ASP A 450 18.81 12.12 2.43
N ASP A 451 17.68 11.94 1.73
CA ASP A 451 17.23 10.61 1.29
C ASP A 451 18.24 9.91 0.36
N HIS A 452 18.94 10.69 -0.48
CA HIS A 452 19.97 10.17 -1.38
C HIS A 452 21.16 9.63 -0.60
N THR A 453 21.71 10.45 0.28
CA THR A 453 22.85 10.10 1.15
C THR A 453 22.50 8.91 2.04
N LEU A 454 21.28 8.89 2.60
CA LEU A 454 20.82 7.77 3.42
C LEU A 454 20.80 6.46 2.63
N LEU A 455 20.26 6.46 1.40
CA LEU A 455 20.23 5.29 0.53
C LEU A 455 21.63 4.82 0.12
N GLU A 456 22.57 5.72 -0.13
CA GLU A 456 23.98 5.37 -0.43
C GLU A 456 24.66 4.69 0.76
N LEU A 457 24.49 5.24 1.97
CA LEU A 457 25.00 4.63 3.20
C LEU A 457 24.41 3.24 3.42
N MET A 458 23.10 3.07 3.20
CA MET A 458 22.45 1.76 3.28
C MET A 458 23.03 0.78 2.26
N ARG A 459 23.21 1.19 0.99
CA ARG A 459 23.83 0.35 -0.04
C ARG A 459 25.26 -0.06 0.32
N GLY A 460 26.01 0.83 0.97
CA GLY A 460 27.37 0.57 1.47
C GLY A 460 27.45 -0.27 2.75
N THR A 461 26.32 -0.65 3.35
CA THR A 461 26.29 -1.46 4.59
C THR A 461 26.27 -2.95 4.27
N ASP A 462 26.99 -3.76 5.06
CA ASP A 462 26.94 -5.22 4.97
C ASP A 462 25.87 -5.79 5.92
N VAL A 463 25.88 -5.35 7.19
CA VAL A 463 24.88 -5.73 8.21
C VAL A 463 24.32 -4.48 8.88
N ALA A 464 23.00 -4.34 8.91
CA ALA A 464 22.34 -3.24 9.60
C ALA A 464 21.72 -3.70 10.93
N VAL A 465 21.96 -2.95 12.00
CA VAL A 465 21.52 -3.27 13.36
C VAL A 465 20.49 -2.25 13.82
N GLN A 466 19.26 -2.72 14.07
CA GLN A 466 18.11 -1.88 14.41
C GLN A 466 17.48 -2.40 15.70
N LEU A 467 17.92 -1.86 16.84
CA LEU A 467 17.43 -2.25 18.16
C LEU A 467 16.31 -1.34 18.65
N ARG A 468 15.47 -1.91 19.52
CA ARG A 468 14.35 -1.22 20.15
C ARG A 468 14.08 -1.83 21.53
N ALA A 469 14.29 -1.03 22.58
CA ALA A 469 14.07 -1.43 23.97
C ALA A 469 12.57 -1.47 24.36
N VAL A 470 11.79 -0.55 23.79
CA VAL A 470 10.33 -0.47 24.00
C VAL A 470 9.67 -0.23 22.65
N THR A 471 8.62 -0.99 22.34
CA THR A 471 7.83 -0.86 21.11
C THR A 471 6.36 -0.73 21.42
N HIS A 472 5.66 0.05 20.61
CA HIS A 472 4.22 0.26 20.67
C HIS A 472 3.55 -0.25 19.38
N GLY A 473 4.17 -1.27 18.76
CA GLY A 473 3.72 -1.87 17.49
C GLY A 473 4.10 -1.07 16.25
N GLU A 474 4.97 -0.07 16.37
CA GLU A 474 5.29 0.84 15.28
C GLU A 474 6.26 0.23 14.25
N SER A 475 5.88 0.25 12.98
CA SER A 475 6.71 -0.25 11.88
C SER A 475 7.87 0.68 11.54
N SER A 476 8.97 0.12 11.04
CA SER A 476 10.18 0.90 10.75
C SER A 476 10.38 1.10 9.26
N GLY A 477 10.25 2.35 8.84
CA GLY A 477 10.46 2.71 7.46
C GLY A 477 11.90 2.50 6.96
N VAL A 478 12.86 2.60 7.87
CA VAL A 478 14.27 2.32 7.61
C VAL A 478 14.50 0.82 7.41
N VAL A 479 13.84 -0.02 8.21
CA VAL A 479 13.90 -1.48 8.03
C VAL A 479 13.30 -1.88 6.69
N ALA A 480 12.16 -1.30 6.30
CA ALA A 480 11.57 -1.56 4.98
C ALA A 480 12.52 -1.19 3.82
N GLN A 481 13.28 -0.10 3.92
CA GLN A 481 14.28 0.27 2.92
C GLN A 481 15.47 -0.70 2.91
N LEU A 482 15.94 -1.13 4.08
CA LEU A 482 17.03 -2.10 4.19
C LEU A 482 16.63 -3.47 3.61
N LEU A 483 15.40 -3.93 3.85
CA LEU A 483 14.85 -5.14 3.24
C LEU A 483 14.76 -5.03 1.71
N ALA A 484 14.27 -3.90 1.20
CA ALA A 484 14.22 -3.64 -0.26
C ALA A 484 15.61 -3.64 -0.92
N LEU A 485 16.65 -3.28 -0.16
CA LEU A 485 18.04 -3.33 -0.60
C LEU A 485 18.69 -4.72 -0.42
N GLY A 486 17.97 -5.71 0.11
CA GLY A 486 18.48 -7.05 0.41
C GLY A 486 19.50 -7.09 1.54
N LYS A 487 19.46 -6.12 2.47
CA LYS A 487 20.44 -6.02 3.55
C LYS A 487 20.13 -6.99 4.68
N GLN A 488 21.19 -7.59 5.22
CA GLN A 488 21.10 -8.45 6.40
C GLN A 488 20.84 -7.59 7.64
N LEU A 489 19.89 -8.03 8.46
CA LEU A 489 19.40 -7.26 9.60
C LEU A 489 19.65 -7.99 10.92
N VAL A 490 20.00 -7.23 11.96
CA VAL A 490 19.94 -7.67 13.35
C VAL A 490 18.95 -6.80 14.11
N VAL A 491 17.93 -7.42 14.70
CA VAL A 491 16.84 -6.71 15.39
C VAL A 491 16.43 -7.43 16.67
N ASN A 492 15.70 -6.75 17.56
CA ASN A 492 15.08 -7.41 18.70
C ASN A 492 13.84 -8.23 18.28
N ALA A 493 13.65 -9.40 18.88
CA ALA A 493 12.54 -10.33 18.60
C ALA A 493 11.19 -9.88 19.21
N GLU A 494 10.81 -8.61 19.08
CA GLU A 494 9.68 -8.03 19.80
C GLU A 494 8.82 -7.09 18.95
N GLY A 495 7.51 -7.05 19.25
CA GLY A 495 6.52 -6.23 18.54
C GLY A 495 6.58 -6.44 17.02
N SER A 496 6.53 -5.34 16.28
CA SER A 496 6.52 -5.38 14.80
C SER A 496 7.79 -5.96 14.19
N PHE A 497 8.90 -6.08 14.93
CA PHE A 497 10.13 -6.70 14.42
C PHE A 497 10.05 -8.23 14.42
N ALA A 498 9.27 -8.83 15.32
CA ALA A 498 9.03 -10.27 15.32
C ALA A 498 8.22 -10.73 14.09
N GLU A 499 7.57 -9.81 13.38
CA GLU A 499 6.79 -10.07 12.16
C GLU A 499 7.66 -10.05 10.89
N LEU A 500 8.95 -9.72 11.00
CA LEU A 500 9.85 -9.67 9.86
C LEU A 500 10.24 -11.09 9.39
N PRO A 501 10.56 -11.28 8.10
CA PRO A 501 10.97 -12.59 7.59
C PRO A 501 12.23 -13.11 8.28
N ALA A 502 12.13 -14.28 8.92
CA ALA A 502 13.23 -14.89 9.67
C ALA A 502 14.44 -15.25 8.77
N GLU A 503 14.18 -15.43 7.48
CA GLU A 503 15.17 -15.68 6.43
C GLU A 503 16.07 -14.47 6.17
N MET A 504 15.68 -13.26 6.58
CA MET A 504 16.44 -12.03 6.36
C MET A 504 16.99 -11.40 7.64
N VAL A 505 16.56 -11.90 8.79
CA VAL A 505 16.72 -11.23 10.07
C VAL A 505 17.37 -12.17 11.09
N THR A 506 18.38 -11.67 11.78
CA THR A 506 18.91 -12.31 12.99
C THR A 506 18.31 -11.65 14.22
N PHE A 507 17.61 -12.44 15.01
CA PHE A 507 16.94 -11.97 16.21
C PHE A 507 17.85 -12.00 17.44
N VAL A 508 17.77 -10.95 18.27
CA VAL A 508 18.44 -10.88 19.57
C VAL A 508 17.46 -10.51 20.69
N PRO A 509 17.69 -10.98 21.93
CA PRO A 509 16.93 -10.51 23.10
C PRO A 509 17.07 -9.01 23.32
N VAL A 510 16.05 -8.36 23.90
CA VAL A 510 16.11 -6.93 24.27
C VAL A 510 17.25 -6.63 25.23
N GLU A 511 17.60 -7.56 26.12
CA GLU A 511 18.69 -7.41 27.09
C GLU A 511 19.98 -8.12 26.68
N CYS A 512 20.17 -8.39 25.37
CA CYS A 512 21.40 -9.03 24.89
C CYS A 512 22.65 -8.24 25.29
N THR A 513 23.74 -8.95 25.59
CA THR A 513 25.04 -8.32 25.86
C THR A 513 25.71 -7.83 24.57
N PRO A 514 26.69 -6.92 24.63
CA PRO A 514 27.49 -6.53 23.46
C PRO A 514 28.14 -7.73 22.75
N GLU A 515 28.57 -8.75 23.49
CA GLU A 515 29.16 -9.99 22.97
C GLU A 515 28.14 -10.84 22.19
N GLU A 516 26.93 -10.97 22.72
CA GLU A 516 25.83 -11.68 22.03
C GLU A 516 25.43 -10.96 20.76
N LEU A 517 25.35 -9.62 20.82
CA LEU A 517 25.06 -8.80 19.65
C LEU A 517 26.16 -8.89 18.59
N ALA A 518 27.43 -8.96 19.01
CA ALA A 518 28.56 -9.17 18.11
C ALA A 518 28.42 -10.51 17.35
N ARG A 519 28.18 -11.63 18.05
CA ARG A 519 27.94 -12.93 17.41
C ARG A 519 26.75 -12.94 16.45
N ALA A 520 25.67 -12.21 16.80
CA ALA A 520 24.52 -12.07 15.94
C ALA A 520 24.83 -11.31 14.65
N ILE A 521 25.67 -10.27 14.72
CA ILE A 521 26.17 -9.51 13.56
C ILE A 521 27.00 -10.41 12.64
N GLU A 522 27.91 -11.22 13.17
CA GLU A 522 28.69 -12.16 12.35
C GLU A 522 27.81 -13.23 11.70
N THR A 523 26.84 -13.75 12.43
CA THR A 523 25.85 -14.70 11.90
C THR A 523 25.05 -14.07 10.76
N ALA A 524 24.62 -12.80 10.91
CA ALA A 524 23.95 -12.09 9.84
C ALA A 524 24.86 -11.86 8.62
N ALA A 525 26.15 -11.59 8.85
CA ALA A 525 27.12 -11.34 7.78
C ALA A 525 27.41 -12.55 6.88
N THR A 526 27.16 -13.78 7.37
CA THR A 526 27.37 -15.01 6.60
C THR A 526 26.12 -15.49 5.86
N ARG A 527 24.94 -14.97 6.21
CA ARG A 527 23.67 -15.40 5.62
C ARG A 527 23.57 -14.98 4.14
N ARG A 528 23.08 -15.90 3.31
CA ARG A 528 22.80 -15.66 1.88
C ARG A 528 21.34 -15.91 1.56
N VAL A 529 20.73 -14.97 0.86
CA VAL A 529 19.40 -15.11 0.25
C VAL A 529 19.55 -14.64 -1.19
N ASP A 530 19.26 -15.50 -2.16
CA ASP A 530 19.31 -15.12 -3.56
C ASP A 530 18.17 -14.15 -3.91
N ALA A 531 18.30 -13.43 -5.03
CA ALA A 531 17.34 -12.39 -5.39
C ALA A 531 15.93 -12.92 -5.71
N ALA A 532 15.79 -14.18 -6.15
CA ALA A 532 14.49 -14.77 -6.43
C ALA A 532 13.77 -15.14 -5.12
N SER A 533 14.48 -15.79 -4.20
CA SER A 533 14.01 -16.06 -2.84
C SER A 533 13.66 -14.76 -2.11
N LEU A 534 14.50 -13.72 -2.23
CA LEU A 534 14.27 -12.42 -1.63
C LEU A 534 12.98 -11.76 -2.12
N ARG A 535 12.73 -11.80 -3.44
CA ARG A 535 11.47 -11.30 -4.01
C ARG A 535 10.28 -12.09 -3.47
N SER A 536 10.34 -13.42 -3.50
CA SER A 536 9.30 -14.30 -2.98
C SER A 536 8.97 -14.05 -1.50
N ILE A 537 10.01 -13.89 -0.67
CA ILE A 537 9.87 -13.60 0.77
C ILE A 537 9.17 -12.26 1.01
N LEU A 538 9.54 -11.23 0.23
CA LEU A 538 9.06 -9.87 0.43
C LEU A 538 7.74 -9.58 -0.30
N GLU A 539 7.22 -10.50 -1.10
CA GLU A 539 6.00 -10.29 -1.88
C GLU A 539 4.80 -9.95 -0.99
N ARG A 540 4.69 -10.60 0.17
CA ARG A 540 3.64 -10.30 1.18
C ARG A 540 3.71 -8.89 1.75
N LEU A 541 4.84 -8.21 1.58
CA LEU A 541 5.10 -6.83 2.00
C LEU A 541 5.24 -5.90 0.78
N SER A 542 4.93 -6.34 -0.45
CA SER A 542 5.07 -5.51 -1.65
C SER A 542 4.11 -4.32 -1.64
N PRO A 543 4.38 -3.25 -2.43
CA PRO A 543 3.43 -2.16 -2.58
C PRO A 543 2.08 -2.62 -3.15
N ALA A 544 2.08 -3.66 -4.00
CA ALA A 544 0.87 -4.28 -4.53
C ALA A 544 0.07 -4.99 -3.43
N ALA A 545 0.73 -5.79 -2.58
CA ALA A 545 0.08 -6.43 -1.44
C ALA A 545 -0.51 -5.42 -0.44
N PHE A 546 0.13 -4.26 -0.26
CA PHE A 546 -0.43 -3.16 0.52
C PHE A 546 -1.68 -2.56 -0.14
N GLU A 547 -1.61 -2.28 -1.45
CA GLU A 547 -2.72 -1.74 -2.24
C GLU A 547 -3.93 -2.70 -2.23
N ASP A 548 -3.71 -4.01 -2.29
CA ASP A 548 -4.75 -5.04 -2.16
C ASP A 548 -5.42 -4.98 -0.79
N ARG A 549 -4.65 -4.97 0.30
CA ARG A 549 -5.19 -4.86 1.67
C ARG A 549 -6.01 -3.59 1.86
N ILE A 550 -5.51 -2.45 1.37
CA ILE A 550 -6.25 -1.18 1.44
C ILE A 550 -7.52 -1.23 0.58
N SER A 551 -7.48 -1.85 -0.61
CA SER A 551 -8.66 -2.05 -1.45
C SER A 551 -9.75 -2.83 -0.70
N ASP A 552 -9.36 -3.94 -0.06
CA ASP A 552 -10.25 -4.78 0.75
C ASP A 552 -10.84 -3.98 1.93
N ILE A 553 -10.02 -3.24 2.67
CA ILE A 553 -10.45 -2.38 3.78
C ILE A 553 -11.47 -1.34 3.31
N LEU A 554 -11.25 -0.75 2.14
CA LEU A 554 -12.13 0.26 1.55
C LEU A 554 -13.41 -0.34 0.92
N GLY A 555 -13.53 -1.67 0.88
CA GLY A 555 -14.56 -2.38 0.14
C GLY A 555 -14.56 -1.98 -1.33
N ILE A 556 -13.39 -1.62 -1.85
CA ILE A 556 -13.13 -1.36 -3.26
C ILE A 556 -12.74 -2.70 -3.81
N ASP A 557 -13.55 -3.24 -4.72
CA ASP A 557 -13.11 -4.41 -5.46
C ASP A 557 -11.75 -4.05 -6.08
N PRO A 558 -10.66 -4.77 -5.72
CA PRO A 558 -9.30 -4.43 -6.15
C PRO A 558 -9.13 -4.40 -7.68
N TYR A 559 -10.17 -4.74 -8.45
CA TYR A 559 -10.15 -4.77 -9.90
C TYR A 559 -11.32 -3.95 -10.46
N PRO A 560 -11.08 -2.68 -10.89
CA PRO A 560 -12.01 -2.01 -11.80
C PRO A 560 -12.27 -2.89 -13.03
N ALA A 561 -13.40 -2.65 -13.71
CA ALA A 561 -14.02 -3.50 -14.72
C ALA A 561 -13.20 -3.79 -16.01
N ASP A 562 -11.87 -3.63 -16.01
CA ASP A 562 -11.01 -3.73 -17.19
C ASP A 562 -9.84 -4.74 -17.12
N ARG A 563 -9.71 -5.59 -16.07
CA ARG A 563 -8.81 -6.75 -16.12
C ARG A 563 -9.52 -8.06 -15.81
N ARG A 564 -9.54 -8.96 -16.81
CA ARG A 564 -10.30 -10.22 -16.81
C ARG A 564 -9.77 -11.25 -15.80
N ASP A 565 -8.55 -11.15 -15.31
CA ASP A 565 -7.85 -12.29 -14.67
C ASP A 565 -8.15 -12.52 -13.17
N ALA A 566 -8.42 -11.47 -12.38
CA ALA A 566 -8.81 -11.65 -10.97
C ALA A 566 -10.33 -11.84 -10.77
N ALA A 567 -11.13 -11.31 -11.70
CA ALA A 567 -12.53 -11.70 -11.85
C ALA A 567 -12.62 -13.18 -12.21
N VAL A 568 -11.72 -13.69 -13.06
CA VAL A 568 -11.58 -15.13 -13.35
C VAL A 568 -11.25 -15.91 -12.10
N LEU A 569 -10.20 -15.58 -11.33
CA LEU A 569 -9.84 -16.35 -10.13
C LEU A 569 -10.96 -16.35 -9.07
N ARG A 570 -11.65 -15.22 -8.86
CA ARG A 570 -12.82 -15.16 -7.96
C ARG A 570 -14.01 -15.93 -8.49
N SER A 571 -14.26 -15.87 -9.79
CA SER A 571 -15.30 -16.66 -10.44
C SER A 571 -14.98 -18.16 -10.45
N ARG A 572 -13.70 -18.56 -10.54
CA ARG A 572 -13.24 -19.96 -10.42
C ARG A 572 -13.50 -20.47 -9.00
N VAL A 573 -13.04 -19.76 -7.98
CA VAL A 573 -13.34 -20.11 -6.57
C VAL A 573 -14.86 -20.14 -6.34
N ALA A 574 -15.60 -19.13 -6.80
CA ALA A 574 -17.05 -19.09 -6.63
C ALA A 574 -17.77 -20.22 -7.38
N LEU A 575 -17.29 -20.61 -8.57
CA LEU A 575 -17.82 -21.73 -9.34
C LEU A 575 -17.56 -23.05 -8.62
N THR A 576 -16.32 -23.32 -8.21
CA THR A 576 -15.98 -24.56 -7.51
C THR A 576 -16.76 -24.71 -6.20
N LEU A 577 -16.93 -23.61 -5.43
CA LEU A 577 -17.74 -23.59 -4.21
C LEU A 577 -19.25 -23.80 -4.44
N ARG A 578 -19.74 -23.69 -5.68
CA ARG A 578 -21.13 -24.02 -6.03
C ARG A 578 -21.34 -25.51 -6.28
N CYS A 579 -20.27 -26.29 -6.49
CA CYS A 579 -20.38 -27.72 -6.66
C CYS A 579 -20.91 -28.38 -5.38
N ARG A 580 -21.90 -29.26 -5.54
CA ARG A 580 -22.58 -29.95 -4.43
C ARG A 580 -22.32 -31.46 -4.43
N ASP A 581 -21.54 -31.96 -5.37
CA ASP A 581 -21.29 -33.40 -5.58
C ASP A 581 -20.70 -34.08 -4.33
N CYS A 582 -19.82 -33.39 -3.62
CA CYS A 582 -19.23 -33.88 -2.38
C CYS A 582 -20.09 -33.69 -1.12
N ASP A 583 -21.28 -33.07 -1.18
CA ASP A 583 -22.09 -32.83 0.02
C ASP A 583 -22.51 -34.14 0.70
N ALA A 584 -22.70 -35.20 -0.09
CA ALA A 584 -23.07 -36.54 0.38
C ALA A 584 -21.91 -37.35 0.98
N ILE A 585 -20.66 -36.91 0.81
CA ILE A 585 -19.49 -37.60 1.37
C ILE A 585 -19.37 -37.24 2.86
N SER A 586 -19.29 -38.27 3.71
CA SER A 586 -19.05 -38.12 5.14
C SER A 586 -17.71 -37.44 5.40
N LYS A 587 -17.70 -36.45 6.30
CA LYS A 587 -16.54 -35.60 6.58
C LYS A 587 -16.14 -35.73 8.05
N VAL A 588 -14.83 -35.74 8.33
CA VAL A 588 -14.33 -35.59 9.69
C VAL A 588 -14.71 -34.22 10.27
N ALA A 589 -14.78 -34.12 11.60
CA ALA A 589 -15.26 -32.91 12.27
C ALA A 589 -14.49 -31.64 11.88
N ASP A 590 -13.18 -31.78 11.67
CA ASP A 590 -12.27 -30.68 11.33
C ASP A 590 -12.05 -30.50 9.83
N ALA A 591 -12.79 -31.20 8.97
CA ALA A 591 -12.59 -31.13 7.53
C ALA A 591 -12.68 -29.68 7.00
N GLY A 592 -11.67 -29.30 6.21
CA GLY A 592 -11.44 -27.95 5.69
C GLY A 592 -10.64 -27.02 6.60
N ARG A 593 -10.46 -27.36 7.89
CA ARG A 593 -9.70 -26.52 8.85
C ARG A 593 -8.20 -26.62 8.62
N VAL A 594 -7.51 -25.52 8.84
CA VAL A 594 -6.05 -25.48 8.93
C VAL A 594 -5.66 -25.67 10.40
N ILE A 595 -4.75 -26.61 10.64
CA ILE A 595 -4.24 -27.02 11.95
C ILE A 595 -2.70 -26.96 11.95
N SER A 596 -2.10 -26.78 13.13
CA SER A 596 -0.65 -26.90 13.33
C SER A 596 -0.32 -28.32 13.78
N ARG A 597 0.59 -29.00 13.08
CA ARG A 597 1.11 -30.33 13.44
C ARG A 597 2.62 -30.35 13.25
N ASP A 598 3.36 -30.65 14.32
CA ASP A 598 4.83 -30.72 14.32
C ASP A 598 5.51 -29.47 13.72
N GLY A 599 4.95 -28.29 13.99
CA GLY A 599 5.46 -27.01 13.49
C GLY A 599 5.12 -26.69 12.02
N THR A 600 4.39 -27.58 11.33
CA THR A 600 3.91 -27.40 9.96
C THR A 600 2.41 -27.12 9.97
N LEU A 601 1.95 -26.16 9.16
CA LEU A 601 0.51 -26.04 8.92
C LEU A 601 0.04 -27.13 7.97
N ALA A 602 -0.92 -27.90 8.43
CA ALA A 602 -1.66 -28.84 7.62
C ALA A 602 -3.11 -28.38 7.48
N GLN A 603 -3.73 -28.67 6.35
CA GLN A 603 -5.17 -28.58 6.17
C GLN A 603 -5.77 -29.99 6.23
N VAL A 604 -6.90 -30.12 6.91
CA VAL A 604 -7.60 -31.39 7.10
C VAL A 604 -8.52 -31.64 5.90
N MET A 605 -8.28 -32.72 5.16
CA MET A 605 -9.14 -33.16 4.06
C MET A 605 -10.38 -33.89 4.61
N HIS A 606 -11.37 -34.15 3.76
CA HIS A 606 -12.67 -34.68 4.19
C HIS A 606 -12.57 -36.02 4.93
N ASP A 607 -11.61 -36.87 4.53
CA ASP A 607 -11.33 -38.20 5.09
C ASP A 607 -10.39 -38.16 6.32
N GLY A 608 -9.89 -36.98 6.69
CA GLY A 608 -8.93 -36.78 7.77
C GLY A 608 -7.46 -36.85 7.34
N THR A 609 -7.19 -37.08 6.05
CA THR A 609 -5.83 -36.94 5.51
C THR A 609 -5.37 -35.49 5.66
N LEU A 610 -4.12 -35.31 6.09
CA LEU A 610 -3.48 -34.01 6.28
C LEU A 610 -2.63 -33.63 5.08
N VAL A 611 -2.85 -32.45 4.52
CA VAL A 611 -2.05 -31.90 3.41
C VAL A 611 -1.40 -30.59 3.83
N PRO A 612 -0.21 -30.19 3.32
CA PRO A 612 0.38 -28.89 3.64
C PRO A 612 -0.56 -27.75 3.25
N ALA A 613 -0.87 -26.84 4.18
CA ALA A 613 -1.77 -25.72 3.90
C ALA A 613 -1.15 -24.77 2.86
N GLY A 614 -1.86 -24.51 1.76
CA GLY A 614 -1.34 -23.76 0.61
C GLY A 614 -0.29 -24.53 -0.22
N GLY A 615 -0.09 -25.82 0.05
CA GLY A 615 0.88 -26.66 -0.66
C GLY A 615 0.50 -26.99 -2.11
N TYR A 616 -0.79 -26.89 -2.45
CA TYR A 616 -1.31 -27.13 -3.80
C TYR A 616 -1.89 -25.83 -4.36
N CYS A 617 -1.22 -25.27 -5.36
CA CYS A 617 -1.60 -24.03 -6.05
C CYS A 617 -1.81 -22.78 -5.15
N GLY A 618 -1.37 -22.79 -3.89
CA GLY A 618 -1.41 -21.63 -3.00
C GLY A 618 -2.72 -21.43 -2.24
N GLY A 619 -2.94 -20.21 -1.75
CA GLY A 619 -3.98 -19.89 -0.77
C GLY A 619 -5.42 -19.90 -1.29
N TRP A 620 -5.66 -19.64 -2.57
CA TRP A 620 -6.99 -19.77 -3.17
C TRP A 620 -7.49 -21.22 -3.10
N MET A 621 -6.60 -22.20 -3.21
CA MET A 621 -6.96 -23.60 -3.04
C MET A 621 -7.28 -23.93 -1.58
N THR A 622 -6.53 -23.36 -0.63
CA THR A 622 -6.87 -23.43 0.81
C THR A 622 -8.29 -22.92 1.08
N ARG A 623 -8.75 -21.90 0.33
CA ARG A 623 -10.14 -21.39 0.42
C ARG A 623 -11.16 -22.35 -0.18
N VAL A 624 -10.86 -22.98 -1.33
CA VAL A 624 -11.73 -24.02 -1.92
C VAL A 624 -11.89 -25.18 -0.95
N ILE A 625 -10.78 -25.72 -0.44
CA ILE A 625 -10.77 -26.81 0.55
C ILE A 625 -11.52 -26.40 1.82
N GLY A 626 -11.33 -25.17 2.30
CA GLY A 626 -12.07 -24.66 3.46
C GLY A 626 -13.58 -24.55 3.20
N GLY A 627 -13.98 -23.99 2.05
CA GLY A 627 -15.38 -23.76 1.71
C GLY A 627 -16.14 -25.03 1.35
N LEU A 628 -15.48 -26.03 0.76
CA LEU A 628 -16.05 -27.36 0.51
C LEU A 628 -15.87 -28.33 1.67
N ARG A 629 -15.27 -27.88 2.77
CA ARG A 629 -15.03 -28.70 3.97
C ARG A 629 -14.18 -29.95 3.67
N GLY A 630 -13.01 -29.75 3.08
CA GLY A 630 -12.00 -30.79 2.88
C GLY A 630 -11.94 -31.39 1.48
N HIS A 631 -12.47 -30.70 0.47
CA HIS A 631 -12.39 -31.11 -0.95
C HIS A 631 -11.76 -30.01 -1.80
N HIS A 632 -10.81 -30.36 -2.66
CA HIS A 632 -10.20 -29.47 -3.65
C HIS A 632 -10.82 -29.67 -5.04
N GLU A 633 -11.16 -30.91 -5.38
CA GLU A 633 -11.74 -31.29 -6.66
C GLU A 633 -13.00 -32.12 -6.45
N PRO A 634 -14.16 -31.47 -6.20
CA PRO A 634 -15.34 -32.16 -5.73
C PRO A 634 -15.89 -33.25 -6.67
N GLN A 635 -15.79 -33.08 -7.99
CA GLN A 635 -16.26 -34.09 -8.95
C GLN A 635 -15.35 -35.32 -8.96
N GLU A 636 -14.03 -35.11 -8.94
CA GLU A 636 -13.04 -36.19 -8.93
C GLU A 636 -13.04 -36.95 -7.61
N GLU A 637 -13.03 -36.22 -6.48
CA GLU A 637 -13.07 -36.82 -5.15
C GLU A 637 -14.36 -37.60 -4.90
N LEU A 638 -15.50 -37.20 -5.48
CA LEU A 638 -16.74 -37.97 -5.41
C LEU A 638 -16.59 -39.35 -6.05
N LEU A 639 -16.03 -39.41 -7.27
CA LEU A 639 -15.84 -40.67 -7.97
C LEU A 639 -14.76 -41.51 -7.32
N PHE A 640 -13.65 -40.91 -6.91
CA PHE A 640 -12.58 -41.61 -6.21
C PHE A 640 -13.09 -42.23 -4.89
N HIS A 641 -13.86 -41.49 -4.09
CA HIS A 641 -14.49 -41.99 -2.87
C HIS A 641 -15.35 -43.24 -3.12
N HIS A 642 -16.10 -43.28 -4.22
CA HIS A 642 -16.93 -44.43 -4.56
C HIS A 642 -16.12 -45.57 -5.16
N LEU A 643 -15.10 -45.27 -5.95
CA LEU A 643 -14.19 -46.24 -6.54
C LEU A 643 -13.43 -47.03 -5.46
N LEU A 644 -13.04 -46.39 -4.35
CA LEU A 644 -12.41 -47.03 -3.19
C LEU A 644 -13.24 -48.18 -2.58
N ARG A 645 -14.54 -48.29 -2.88
CA ARG A 645 -15.38 -49.42 -2.43
C ARG A 645 -15.18 -50.69 -3.28
N HIS A 646 -14.52 -50.56 -4.42
CA HIS A 646 -14.34 -51.62 -5.42
C HIS A 646 -12.87 -52.05 -5.59
N VAL A 647 -11.94 -51.32 -4.98
CA VAL A 647 -10.51 -51.66 -4.99
C VAL A 647 -10.19 -52.80 -4.03
N ARG A 648 -9.18 -53.59 -4.38
CA ARG A 648 -8.71 -54.74 -3.57
C ARG A 648 -7.68 -54.27 -2.52
N PRO A 649 -7.57 -54.91 -1.34
CA PRO A 649 -6.49 -54.66 -0.39
C PRO A 649 -5.14 -55.16 -0.92
N ASP A 650 -4.03 -54.77 -0.27
CA ASP A 650 -2.67 -55.19 -0.60
C ASP A 650 -2.24 -54.85 -2.05
N THR A 651 -2.69 -53.70 -2.55
CA THR A 651 -2.55 -53.29 -3.96
C THR A 651 -1.66 -52.06 -4.13
N LEU A 652 -1.47 -51.64 -5.38
CA LEU A 652 -0.65 -50.49 -5.77
C LEU A 652 -1.50 -49.39 -6.38
N ILE A 653 -1.41 -48.18 -5.82
CA ILE A 653 -1.78 -46.94 -6.50
C ILE A 653 -0.55 -46.29 -7.13
N VAL A 654 -0.70 -45.80 -8.36
CA VAL A 654 0.29 -44.96 -9.03
C VAL A 654 -0.35 -43.61 -9.33
N GLU A 655 0.29 -42.53 -8.88
CA GLU A 655 -0.16 -41.15 -9.11
C GLU A 655 0.85 -40.45 -10.02
N LEU A 656 0.43 -40.09 -11.23
CA LEU A 656 1.22 -39.38 -12.23
C LEU A 656 0.85 -37.89 -12.19
N GLY A 657 1.85 -37.02 -12.09
CA GLY A 657 1.65 -35.61 -11.75
C GLY A 657 1.30 -35.41 -10.27
N SER A 658 1.98 -36.18 -9.41
CA SER A 658 1.72 -36.23 -7.99
C SER A 658 2.24 -35.00 -7.25
N TYR A 659 1.73 -33.79 -7.57
CA TYR A 659 2.23 -32.54 -7.01
C TYR A 659 2.27 -32.63 -5.48
N TRP A 660 1.14 -32.87 -4.86
CA TRP A 660 1.01 -32.96 -3.40
C TRP A 660 0.66 -34.37 -2.88
N ALA A 661 0.64 -35.37 -3.76
CA ALA A 661 0.42 -36.79 -3.46
C ALA A 661 -0.83 -37.08 -2.61
N TYR A 662 -1.90 -36.28 -2.77
CA TYR A 662 -3.10 -36.35 -1.94
C TYR A 662 -3.86 -37.67 -2.16
N TYR A 663 -4.10 -38.08 -3.41
CA TYR A 663 -4.83 -39.30 -3.72
C TYR A 663 -4.07 -40.55 -3.25
N SER A 664 -2.75 -40.59 -3.42
CA SER A 664 -1.89 -41.65 -2.88
C SER A 664 -1.96 -41.71 -1.36
N ALA A 665 -1.90 -40.55 -0.68
CA ALA A 665 -2.03 -40.52 0.77
C ALA A 665 -3.41 -41.06 1.18
N TRP A 666 -4.50 -40.55 0.61
CA TRP A 666 -5.86 -40.98 0.90
C TRP A 666 -6.04 -42.49 0.68
N TYR A 667 -5.55 -43.01 -0.45
CA TYR A 667 -5.60 -44.44 -0.79
C TYR A 667 -4.91 -45.32 0.27
N LEU A 668 -3.69 -44.96 0.68
CA LEU A 668 -2.96 -45.68 1.73
C LEU A 668 -3.68 -45.66 3.09
N GLY A 669 -4.49 -44.62 3.34
CA GLY A 669 -5.34 -44.54 4.53
C GLY A 669 -6.59 -45.41 4.46
N ALA A 670 -7.16 -45.55 3.25
CA ALA A 670 -8.43 -46.21 3.03
C ALA A 670 -8.30 -47.71 2.69
N VAL A 671 -7.18 -48.14 2.10
CA VAL A 671 -6.99 -49.49 1.54
C VAL A 671 -5.84 -50.21 2.27
N PRO A 672 -6.13 -51.08 3.23
CA PRO A 672 -5.12 -51.74 4.06
C PRO A 672 -4.08 -52.52 3.24
N GLY A 673 -2.82 -52.49 3.70
CA GLY A 673 -1.72 -53.25 3.11
C GLY A 673 -1.19 -52.71 1.78
N SER A 674 -1.77 -51.62 1.28
CA SER A 674 -1.42 -51.08 -0.03
C SER A 674 -0.14 -50.25 -0.04
N ARG A 675 0.37 -50.01 -1.24
CA ARG A 675 1.56 -49.20 -1.52
C ARG A 675 1.27 -48.13 -2.57
N ALA A 676 2.06 -47.07 -2.56
CA ALA A 676 1.91 -45.96 -3.50
C ALA A 676 3.23 -45.63 -4.22
N VAL A 677 3.11 -45.26 -5.49
CA VAL A 677 4.19 -44.68 -6.29
C VAL A 677 3.75 -43.33 -6.83
N CYS A 678 4.50 -42.29 -6.51
CA CYS A 678 4.21 -40.90 -6.85
C CYS A 678 5.25 -40.40 -7.86
N LEU A 679 4.81 -39.96 -9.04
CA LEU A 679 5.67 -39.47 -10.10
C LEU A 679 5.34 -38.01 -10.42
N GLU A 680 6.35 -37.16 -10.39
CA GLU A 680 6.19 -35.73 -10.62
C GLU A 680 7.47 -35.15 -11.25
N PRO A 681 7.37 -34.34 -12.33
CA PRO A 681 8.53 -33.74 -13.00
C PRO A 681 9.21 -32.61 -12.22
N GLU A 682 8.51 -31.93 -11.30
CA GLU A 682 9.09 -30.83 -10.55
C GLU A 682 9.56 -31.23 -9.15
N ALA A 683 10.82 -30.98 -8.85
CA ALA A 683 11.43 -31.39 -7.58
C ALA A 683 10.78 -30.71 -6.36
N ALA A 684 10.32 -29.47 -6.51
CA ALA A 684 9.64 -28.73 -5.46
C ALA A 684 8.26 -29.33 -5.13
N HIS A 685 7.53 -29.77 -6.15
CA HIS A 685 6.25 -30.44 -6.00
C HIS A 685 6.42 -31.80 -5.31
N LEU A 686 7.36 -32.62 -5.78
CA LEU A 686 7.70 -33.89 -5.11
C LEU A 686 7.94 -33.76 -3.60
N GLU A 687 8.56 -32.66 -3.17
CA GLU A 687 8.79 -32.40 -1.76
C GLU A 687 7.51 -32.11 -0.98
N VAL A 688 6.54 -31.40 -1.57
CA VAL A 688 5.20 -31.23 -1.00
C VAL A 688 4.52 -32.60 -0.84
N GLY A 689 4.60 -33.47 -1.85
CA GLY A 689 4.09 -34.85 -1.75
C GLY A 689 4.75 -35.66 -0.62
N ARG A 690 6.06 -35.54 -0.42
CA ARG A 690 6.76 -36.17 0.71
C ARG A 690 6.29 -35.64 2.06
N GLN A 691 6.04 -34.34 2.16
CA GLN A 691 5.48 -33.71 3.36
C GLN A 691 4.07 -34.24 3.65
N THR A 692 3.20 -34.37 2.64
CA THR A 692 1.88 -34.99 2.78
C THR A 692 2.01 -36.41 3.36
N MET A 693 2.91 -37.24 2.84
CA MET A 693 3.13 -38.59 3.38
C MET A 693 3.60 -38.56 4.85
N ALA A 694 4.56 -37.70 5.16
CA ALA A 694 5.09 -37.54 6.52
C ALA A 694 4.02 -37.09 7.53
N LEU A 695 3.18 -36.11 7.18
CA LEU A 695 2.08 -35.60 8.01
C LEU A 695 1.07 -36.70 8.41
N ASN A 696 0.93 -37.71 7.56
CA ASN A 696 0.00 -38.82 7.76
C ASN A 696 0.68 -40.09 8.30
N GLY A 697 1.99 -40.06 8.56
CA GLY A 697 2.75 -41.24 8.99
C GLY A 697 2.78 -42.35 7.92
N ARG A 698 2.72 -41.98 6.64
CA ARG A 698 2.66 -42.87 5.48
C ARG A 698 3.97 -42.81 4.70
N THR A 699 4.21 -43.80 3.84
CA THR A 699 5.38 -43.81 2.95
C THR A 699 4.97 -44.21 1.54
N ALA A 700 5.64 -43.62 0.54
CA ALA A 700 5.43 -43.89 -0.87
C ALA A 700 6.78 -43.84 -1.61
N ARG A 701 6.86 -44.50 -2.77
CA ARG A 701 8.04 -44.43 -3.65
C ARG A 701 7.89 -43.23 -4.58
N PHE A 702 8.77 -42.24 -4.45
CA PHE A 702 8.77 -41.05 -5.29
C PHE A 702 9.71 -41.20 -6.49
N ILE A 703 9.25 -40.85 -7.69
CA ILE A 703 10.02 -40.90 -8.93
C ILE A 703 10.04 -39.50 -9.55
N HIS A 704 11.23 -38.91 -9.67
CA HIS A 704 11.42 -37.64 -10.38
C HIS A 704 11.55 -37.92 -11.88
N ALA A 705 10.46 -37.72 -12.61
CA ALA A 705 10.39 -37.95 -14.05
C ALA A 705 9.20 -37.21 -14.66
N ARG A 706 9.31 -36.88 -15.95
CA ARG A 706 8.20 -36.40 -16.78
C ARG A 706 7.57 -37.58 -17.51
N VAL A 707 6.25 -37.61 -17.66
CA VAL A 707 5.58 -38.57 -18.56
C VAL A 707 5.51 -38.02 -19.99
N ALA A 708 5.62 -38.90 -20.97
CA ALA A 708 5.46 -38.55 -22.38
C ALA A 708 4.79 -39.70 -23.14
N GLY A 709 4.25 -39.38 -24.32
CA GLY A 709 3.84 -40.40 -25.29
C GLY A 709 5.04 -41.01 -26.03
N PRO A 710 4.82 -42.07 -26.83
CA PRO A 710 5.87 -42.62 -27.68
C PRO A 710 6.40 -41.51 -28.62
N PRO A 711 7.71 -41.47 -28.93
CA PRO A 711 8.27 -40.45 -29.80
C PRO A 711 7.54 -40.47 -31.15
N GLU A 712 6.98 -39.32 -31.54
CA GLU A 712 6.52 -39.10 -32.91
C GLU A 712 7.77 -39.00 -33.81
N ASP A 713 7.72 -39.59 -35.02
CA ASP A 713 8.84 -39.72 -35.97
C ASP A 713 9.42 -38.36 -36.45
N GLU A 714 10.08 -37.60 -35.57
CA GLU A 714 10.88 -36.43 -35.92
C GLU A 714 12.36 -36.68 -35.61
N PRO A 715 13.25 -36.71 -36.62
CA PRO A 715 14.66 -36.97 -36.42
C PRO A 715 15.36 -35.69 -35.91
N GLY A 716 15.66 -35.65 -34.61
CA GLY A 716 16.54 -34.61 -34.05
C GLY A 716 16.34 -34.18 -32.60
N ALA A 717 15.48 -34.83 -31.80
CA ALA A 717 15.32 -34.49 -30.39
C ALA A 717 16.38 -35.19 -29.51
N ASP A 718 17.13 -34.41 -28.74
CA ASP A 718 18.11 -34.85 -27.73
C ASP A 718 17.48 -35.78 -26.67
N ASP A 719 18.35 -36.57 -26.03
CA ASP A 719 18.18 -37.71 -25.10
C ASP A 719 17.25 -37.55 -23.85
N ASP A 720 16.34 -36.59 -23.77
CA ASP A 720 15.45 -36.34 -22.63
C ASP A 720 14.07 -37.04 -22.77
N ALA A 721 14.09 -38.34 -23.10
CA ALA A 721 12.88 -39.13 -23.33
C ALA A 721 12.02 -39.25 -22.06
N GLY A 722 10.81 -38.66 -22.10
CA GLY A 722 9.80 -38.81 -21.05
C GLY A 722 9.33 -40.27 -20.88
N LEU A 723 8.73 -40.56 -19.73
CA LEU A 723 8.36 -41.91 -19.31
C LEU A 723 6.98 -42.30 -19.85
N ASP A 724 6.94 -43.29 -20.74
CA ASP A 724 5.72 -43.91 -21.26
C ASP A 724 5.25 -45.08 -20.36
N MET A 725 4.12 -45.72 -20.69
CA MET A 725 3.57 -46.83 -19.91
C MET A 725 4.51 -48.05 -19.86
N ALA A 726 5.29 -48.32 -20.92
CA ALA A 726 6.22 -49.45 -20.94
C ALA A 726 7.41 -49.20 -20.00
N ALA A 727 7.99 -48.01 -20.05
CA ALA A 727 9.05 -47.56 -19.16
C ALA A 727 8.56 -47.50 -17.69
N LEU A 728 7.32 -47.06 -17.46
CA LEU A 728 6.69 -47.12 -16.14
C LEU A 728 6.60 -48.55 -15.62
N ALA A 729 6.06 -49.46 -16.44
CA ALA A 729 5.92 -50.87 -16.08
C ALA A 729 7.27 -51.50 -15.71
N MET A 730 8.34 -51.17 -16.45
CA MET A 730 9.70 -51.61 -16.12
C MET A 730 10.18 -51.09 -14.77
N ARG A 731 9.96 -49.79 -14.46
CA ARG A 731 10.35 -49.23 -13.15
C ARG A 731 9.56 -49.80 -11.97
N LEU A 732 8.37 -50.33 -12.25
CA LEU A 732 7.48 -50.98 -11.29
C LEU A 732 7.68 -52.51 -11.22
N ASP A 733 8.67 -53.05 -11.93
CA ASP A 733 8.92 -54.51 -12.02
C ASP A 733 7.68 -55.29 -12.50
N GLN A 734 6.91 -54.71 -13.42
CA GLN A 734 5.65 -55.25 -13.96
C GLN A 734 4.58 -55.51 -12.89
N ALA A 735 4.64 -54.80 -11.76
CA ALA A 735 3.62 -54.88 -10.73
C ALA A 735 2.24 -54.40 -11.24
N PRO A 736 1.16 -55.16 -10.99
CA PRO A 736 -0.20 -54.71 -11.29
C PRO A 736 -0.55 -53.43 -10.53
N ILE A 737 -1.09 -52.46 -11.25
CA ILE A 737 -1.58 -51.18 -10.77
C ILE A 737 -3.09 -51.28 -10.59
N GLU A 738 -3.54 -51.18 -9.34
CA GLU A 738 -4.96 -51.23 -9.02
C GLU A 738 -5.65 -49.92 -9.42
N VAL A 739 -5.04 -48.79 -9.09
CA VAL A 739 -5.50 -47.47 -9.50
C VAL A 739 -4.34 -46.69 -10.10
N LEU A 740 -4.48 -46.32 -11.36
CA LEU A 740 -3.63 -45.34 -12.02
C LEU A 740 -4.37 -44.00 -11.95
N HIS A 741 -3.87 -43.08 -11.14
CA HIS A 741 -4.33 -41.69 -11.06
C HIS A 741 -3.41 -40.82 -11.92
N MET A 742 -4.00 -39.96 -12.76
CA MET A 742 -3.28 -39.21 -13.79
C MET A 742 -3.75 -37.76 -13.88
N ASP A 743 -2.89 -36.83 -13.47
CA ASP A 743 -3.01 -35.38 -13.65
C ASP A 743 -1.71 -34.83 -14.27
N VAL A 744 -1.57 -34.93 -15.60
CA VAL A 744 -0.26 -34.82 -16.28
C VAL A 744 -0.11 -33.63 -17.22
N GLN A 745 -0.88 -32.56 -17.01
CA GLN A 745 -0.71 -31.22 -17.58
C GLN A 745 -0.21 -31.19 -19.05
N GLY A 746 -0.98 -31.76 -19.99
CA GLY A 746 -0.68 -31.75 -21.44
C GLY A 746 -0.11 -33.05 -22.01
N ALA A 747 0.24 -34.03 -21.18
CA ALA A 747 0.75 -35.33 -21.62
C ALA A 747 -0.30 -36.46 -21.68
N GLU A 748 -1.59 -36.15 -21.50
CA GLU A 748 -2.67 -37.12 -21.26
C GLU A 748 -2.85 -38.08 -22.43
N THR A 749 -3.06 -37.54 -23.63
CA THR A 749 -3.33 -38.36 -24.83
C THR A 749 -2.10 -39.18 -25.21
N GLY A 750 -0.90 -38.59 -25.12
CA GLY A 750 0.35 -39.27 -25.41
C GLY A 750 0.59 -40.47 -24.48
N PHE A 751 0.40 -40.25 -23.17
CA PHE A 751 0.56 -41.32 -22.19
C PHE A 751 -0.52 -42.40 -22.35
N ILE A 752 -1.80 -42.03 -22.52
CA ILE A 752 -2.89 -42.99 -22.75
C ILE A 752 -2.64 -43.84 -24.00
N ARG A 753 -2.16 -43.26 -25.12
CA ARG A 753 -1.77 -44.02 -26.32
C ARG A 753 -0.71 -45.08 -26.05
N SER A 754 0.20 -44.82 -25.12
CA SER A 754 1.23 -45.79 -24.72
C SER A 754 0.64 -46.96 -23.91
N MET A 755 -0.60 -46.84 -23.41
CA MET A 755 -1.29 -47.88 -22.62
C MET A 755 -1.91 -49.01 -23.46
N ARG A 756 -1.66 -49.07 -24.78
CA ARG A 756 -2.28 -50.00 -25.75
C ARG A 756 -2.43 -51.46 -25.30
N HIS A 757 -1.55 -51.95 -24.43
CA HIS A 757 -1.59 -53.32 -23.90
C HIS A 757 -1.78 -53.43 -22.38
N ALA A 758 -1.79 -52.31 -21.65
CA ALA A 758 -1.78 -52.28 -20.19
C ALA A 758 -3.08 -52.84 -19.57
N GLY A 759 -4.22 -52.63 -20.23
CA GLY A 759 -5.49 -53.21 -19.80
C GLY A 759 -5.56 -54.72 -20.03
N THR A 760 -5.23 -55.17 -21.24
CA THR A 760 -5.27 -56.60 -21.62
C THR A 760 -4.24 -57.46 -20.89
N SER A 761 -3.12 -56.88 -20.46
CA SER A 761 -2.09 -57.58 -19.67
C SER A 761 -2.42 -57.64 -18.17
N GLY A 762 -3.52 -57.01 -17.73
CA GLY A 762 -3.87 -56.89 -16.31
C GLY A 762 -2.94 -55.96 -15.53
N LEU A 763 -2.18 -55.11 -16.23
CA LEU A 763 -1.22 -54.20 -15.62
C LEU A 763 -1.91 -52.99 -14.97
N VAL A 764 -3.03 -52.51 -15.52
CA VAL A 764 -3.85 -51.43 -14.92
C VAL A 764 -5.28 -51.91 -14.81
N ARG A 765 -5.88 -51.83 -13.60
CA ARG A 765 -7.30 -52.16 -13.39
C ARG A 765 -8.20 -50.93 -13.54
N PHE A 766 -7.95 -49.87 -12.77
CA PHE A 766 -8.69 -48.62 -12.86
C PHE A 766 -7.80 -47.45 -13.28
N LEU A 767 -8.36 -46.54 -14.07
CA LEU A 767 -7.77 -45.25 -14.42
C LEU A 767 -8.68 -44.13 -13.93
N VAL A 768 -8.11 -43.15 -13.24
CA VAL A 768 -8.71 -41.85 -12.93
C VAL A 768 -7.84 -40.81 -13.61
N ALA A 769 -8.38 -40.13 -14.62
CA ALA A 769 -7.63 -39.24 -15.49
C ALA A 769 -8.28 -37.86 -15.57
N SER A 770 -7.53 -36.84 -15.15
CA SER A 770 -7.85 -35.44 -15.38
C SER A 770 -7.44 -35.08 -16.82
N THR A 771 -8.30 -34.37 -17.53
CA THR A 771 -8.12 -33.96 -18.93
C THR A 771 -8.15 -32.44 -19.01
N HIS A 772 -7.04 -31.87 -19.45
CA HIS A 772 -6.83 -30.42 -19.38
C HIS A 772 -7.35 -29.71 -20.63
N HIS A 773 -7.58 -28.40 -20.48
CA HIS A 773 -8.03 -27.52 -21.56
C HIS A 773 -7.05 -27.46 -22.75
N ALA A 774 -7.58 -27.09 -23.91
CA ALA A 774 -6.79 -26.79 -25.11
C ALA A 774 -5.67 -25.75 -24.90
N SER A 775 -5.79 -24.87 -23.91
CA SER A 775 -4.73 -23.91 -23.58
C SER A 775 -3.50 -24.56 -22.95
N ILE A 776 -3.65 -25.74 -22.35
CA ILE A 776 -2.57 -26.53 -21.75
C ILE A 776 -2.10 -27.59 -22.75
N THR A 777 -3.04 -28.29 -23.38
CA THR A 777 -2.76 -29.46 -24.22
C THR A 777 -2.49 -29.09 -25.68
N GLY A 778 -2.84 -27.87 -26.10
CA GLY A 778 -2.83 -27.45 -27.50
C GLY A 778 -3.97 -28.02 -28.35
N SER A 779 -4.86 -28.85 -27.78
CA SER A 779 -5.95 -29.52 -28.49
C SER A 779 -7.31 -29.32 -27.83
N THR A 780 -8.31 -28.93 -28.62
CA THR A 780 -9.72 -28.81 -28.16
C THR A 780 -10.42 -30.16 -28.06
N THR A 781 -9.77 -31.25 -28.49
CA THR A 781 -10.34 -32.60 -28.49
C THR A 781 -9.65 -33.53 -27.51
N THR A 782 -8.77 -33.03 -26.62
CA THR A 782 -8.00 -33.88 -25.70
C THR A 782 -8.89 -34.85 -24.92
N HIS A 783 -10.04 -34.39 -24.42
CA HIS A 783 -10.97 -35.24 -23.67
C HIS A 783 -11.54 -36.37 -24.55
N GLU A 784 -12.04 -36.03 -25.75
CA GLU A 784 -12.57 -37.00 -26.71
C GLU A 784 -11.50 -37.97 -27.22
N ASP A 785 -10.28 -37.49 -27.44
CA ASP A 785 -9.14 -38.28 -27.89
C ASP A 785 -8.75 -39.30 -26.80
N CYS A 786 -8.67 -38.88 -25.54
CA CYS A 786 -8.46 -39.77 -24.40
C CYS A 786 -9.57 -40.84 -24.29
N LEU A 787 -10.85 -40.46 -24.44
CA LEU A 787 -11.96 -41.41 -24.45
C LEU A 787 -11.85 -42.42 -25.60
N ALA A 788 -11.50 -41.95 -26.80
CA ALA A 788 -11.35 -42.81 -27.98
C ALA A 788 -10.20 -43.82 -27.81
N GLU A 789 -9.05 -43.36 -27.32
CA GLU A 789 -7.90 -44.22 -27.07
C GLU A 789 -8.21 -45.26 -25.98
N LEU A 790 -8.80 -44.85 -24.85
CA LEU A 790 -9.20 -45.76 -23.77
C LEU A 790 -10.17 -46.84 -24.26
N ARG A 791 -11.20 -46.47 -25.03
CA ARG A 791 -12.13 -47.43 -25.64
C ARG A 791 -11.42 -48.36 -26.63
N SER A 792 -10.48 -47.84 -27.42
CA SER A 792 -9.69 -48.66 -28.35
C SER A 792 -8.80 -49.67 -27.63
N HIS A 793 -8.42 -49.37 -26.38
CA HIS A 793 -7.64 -50.24 -25.50
C HIS A 793 -8.52 -51.18 -24.65
N GLY A 794 -9.84 -51.20 -24.91
CA GLY A 794 -10.79 -52.09 -24.26
C GLY A 794 -11.28 -51.61 -22.89
N ALA A 795 -11.03 -50.36 -22.51
CA ALA A 795 -11.52 -49.82 -21.25
C ALA A 795 -13.03 -49.54 -21.29
N VAL A 796 -13.72 -49.84 -20.20
CA VAL A 796 -15.10 -49.45 -19.94
C VAL A 796 -15.08 -48.12 -19.18
N ILE A 797 -15.69 -47.08 -19.75
CA ILE A 797 -15.82 -45.78 -19.10
C ILE A 797 -16.94 -45.86 -18.06
N LEU A 798 -16.58 -45.71 -16.78
CA LEU A 798 -17.50 -45.79 -15.65
C LEU A 798 -18.21 -44.45 -15.38
N ALA A 799 -17.50 -43.35 -15.56
CA ALA A 799 -18.02 -42.00 -15.46
C ALA A 799 -17.08 -41.01 -16.17
N GLU A 800 -17.65 -39.94 -16.72
CA GLU A 800 -16.90 -38.82 -17.28
C GLU A 800 -17.68 -37.52 -17.23
N HIS A 801 -16.93 -36.41 -17.25
CA HIS A 801 -17.43 -35.13 -17.72
C HIS A 801 -16.32 -34.42 -18.50
N SER A 802 -16.72 -33.67 -19.52
CA SER A 802 -15.77 -32.83 -20.25
C SER A 802 -15.29 -31.66 -19.39
N VAL A 803 -14.22 -31.04 -19.86
CA VAL A 803 -13.73 -29.70 -19.48
C VAL A 803 -14.91 -28.74 -19.33
N ALA A 804 -15.75 -28.57 -20.35
CA ALA A 804 -16.87 -27.62 -20.37
C ALA A 804 -17.95 -27.86 -19.28
N GLU A 805 -17.98 -29.03 -18.68
CA GLU A 805 -18.96 -29.43 -17.67
C GLU A 805 -18.40 -29.40 -16.25
N SER A 806 -17.12 -29.04 -16.10
CA SER A 806 -16.37 -29.02 -14.86
C SER A 806 -16.75 -27.84 -13.94
N TYR A 807 -16.67 -28.07 -12.63
CA TYR A 807 -16.66 -27.04 -11.59
C TYR A 807 -15.25 -26.71 -11.09
N SER A 808 -14.25 -27.53 -11.42
CA SER A 808 -12.86 -27.38 -10.94
C SER A 808 -11.91 -26.84 -12.00
N GLY A 809 -12.27 -26.96 -13.28
CA GLY A 809 -11.44 -26.48 -14.37
C GLY A 809 -10.69 -27.56 -15.14
N ASP A 810 -10.95 -28.85 -14.88
CA ASP A 810 -10.45 -29.97 -15.68
C ASP A 810 -11.60 -30.92 -16.01
N GLY A 811 -11.54 -31.58 -17.16
CA GLY A 811 -12.42 -32.70 -17.45
C GLY A 811 -11.94 -33.96 -16.72
N LEU A 812 -12.82 -34.94 -16.54
CA LEU A 812 -12.52 -36.15 -15.77
C LEU A 812 -12.98 -37.41 -16.51
N ILE A 813 -12.15 -38.44 -16.50
CA ILE A 813 -12.48 -39.77 -17.01
C ILE A 813 -12.13 -40.81 -15.93
N VAL A 814 -13.11 -41.64 -15.56
CA VAL A 814 -12.89 -42.84 -14.75
C VAL A 814 -13.19 -44.07 -15.59
N ALA A 815 -12.20 -44.95 -15.75
CA ALA A 815 -12.29 -46.12 -16.60
C ALA A 815 -11.82 -47.40 -15.89
N ALA A 816 -12.38 -48.53 -16.27
CA ALA A 816 -11.98 -49.86 -15.83
C ALA A 816 -11.53 -50.71 -17.02
N PHE A 817 -10.42 -51.43 -16.88
CA PHE A 817 -9.91 -52.34 -17.90
C PHE A 817 -10.27 -53.80 -17.64
N ASP A 818 -10.65 -54.15 -16.40
CA ASP A 818 -11.13 -55.50 -16.06
C ASP A 818 -12.62 -55.63 -16.47
N PRO A 819 -12.98 -56.57 -17.38
CA PRO A 819 -14.36 -56.74 -17.83
C PRO A 819 -15.36 -57.05 -16.70
N GLN A 820 -14.90 -57.57 -15.56
CA GLN A 820 -15.77 -57.84 -14.40
C GLN A 820 -16.28 -56.55 -13.74
N ASP A 821 -15.57 -55.45 -13.94
CA ASP A 821 -15.89 -54.15 -13.36
C ASP A 821 -16.84 -53.32 -14.23
N ALA A 822 -17.23 -53.82 -15.42
CA ALA A 822 -18.13 -53.14 -16.33
C ALA A 822 -19.53 -52.84 -15.74
N GLY A 823 -19.93 -53.56 -14.68
CA GLY A 823 -21.19 -53.36 -13.96
C GLY A 823 -21.12 -52.37 -12.80
N ILE A 824 -19.95 -51.77 -12.51
CA ILE A 824 -19.81 -50.78 -11.44
C ILE A 824 -20.60 -49.52 -11.81
N SER A 825 -21.52 -49.12 -10.93
CA SER A 825 -22.27 -47.87 -11.07
C SER A 825 -21.69 -46.83 -10.12
N LEU A 826 -21.13 -45.75 -10.68
CA LEU A 826 -20.70 -44.57 -9.95
C LEU A 826 -21.84 -43.53 -9.87
N PRO A 827 -21.84 -42.62 -8.88
CA PRO A 827 -22.87 -41.59 -8.76
C PRO A 827 -22.83 -40.62 -9.95
N PRO A 828 -23.99 -40.01 -10.31
CA PRO A 828 -24.02 -38.99 -11.34
C PRO A 828 -23.28 -37.72 -10.89
N LEU A 829 -22.61 -37.08 -11.83
CA LEU A 829 -21.88 -35.82 -11.63
C LEU A 829 -22.76 -34.62 -11.94
N GLY A 830 -22.66 -33.58 -11.13
CA GLY A 830 -23.17 -32.25 -11.48
C GLY A 830 -22.44 -31.73 -12.72
N ARG A 831 -23.13 -30.95 -13.56
CA ARG A 831 -22.55 -30.34 -14.77
C ARG A 831 -22.71 -28.82 -14.69
N ALA A 832 -21.62 -28.06 -14.85
CA ALA A 832 -21.69 -26.61 -15.04
C ALA A 832 -22.28 -26.30 -16.43
N THR A 833 -23.05 -25.21 -16.58
CA THR A 833 -23.74 -24.90 -17.86
C THR A 833 -23.47 -23.49 -18.37
N GLY A 834 -23.32 -23.33 -19.69
CA GLY A 834 -23.25 -22.03 -20.37
C GLY A 834 -22.03 -21.18 -20.01
N ALA A 835 -22.22 -19.86 -19.96
CA ALA A 835 -21.19 -18.84 -19.70
C ALA A 835 -20.47 -19.00 -18.34
N GLU A 836 -20.93 -19.90 -17.48
CA GLU A 836 -20.32 -20.22 -16.18
C GLU A 836 -19.03 -21.04 -16.34
N SER A 837 -18.99 -21.97 -17.31
CA SER A 837 -17.82 -22.81 -17.60
C SER A 837 -16.70 -22.03 -18.29
N ASP A 838 -17.05 -21.05 -19.13
CA ASP A 838 -16.11 -20.21 -19.89
C ASP A 838 -15.12 -19.45 -19.00
N VAL A 839 -15.47 -19.26 -17.72
CA VAL A 839 -14.63 -18.55 -16.75
C VAL A 839 -13.46 -19.39 -16.23
N LEU A 840 -13.51 -20.72 -16.37
CA LEU A 840 -12.41 -21.62 -15.99
C LEU A 840 -11.20 -21.53 -16.95
N TRP A 841 -11.43 -21.11 -18.20
CA TRP A 841 -10.49 -21.28 -19.33
C TRP A 841 -9.71 -20.02 -19.73
N LEU A 842 -9.93 -18.91 -19.04
CA LEU A 842 -9.09 -17.73 -19.21
C LEU A 842 -7.73 -18.02 -18.53
N PRO A 843 -6.61 -17.98 -19.28
CA PRO A 843 -5.32 -18.38 -18.75
C PRO A 843 -4.94 -17.45 -17.58
N PRO A 844 -4.63 -17.99 -16.39
CA PRO A 844 -3.95 -17.19 -15.38
C PRO A 844 -2.55 -16.89 -15.93
N THR A 845 -2.28 -15.67 -16.38
CA THR A 845 -0.88 -15.23 -16.44
C THR A 845 -0.37 -15.26 -15.00
N LEU A 846 0.57 -16.16 -14.72
CA LEU A 846 1.08 -16.51 -13.39
C LEU A 846 0.96 -15.36 -12.37
N PRO A 847 0.13 -15.53 -11.32
CA PRO A 847 0.14 -14.63 -10.18
C PRO A 847 1.42 -14.84 -9.36
N ASP A 848 1.94 -13.74 -8.80
CA ASP A 848 2.85 -13.75 -7.65
C ASP A 848 2.27 -14.62 -6.49
N PRO A 849 3.14 -15.20 -5.63
CA PRO A 849 2.73 -16.17 -4.62
C PRO A 849 1.70 -15.65 -3.62
N ASP A 850 0.63 -16.43 -3.44
CA ASP A 850 -0.60 -16.12 -2.69
C ASP A 850 -0.37 -15.89 -1.15
N PRO A 851 -1.08 -14.92 -0.51
CA PRO A 851 -0.88 -14.48 0.89
C PRO A 851 -1.21 -15.44 2.06
N TYR A 852 -1.50 -16.73 1.85
CA TYR A 852 -1.85 -17.67 2.95
C TYR A 852 -0.67 -18.44 3.57
N ALA A 853 0.57 -18.09 3.26
CA ALA A 853 1.74 -18.62 3.97
C ALA A 853 1.84 -18.21 5.47
N VAL A 854 0.83 -17.55 6.05
CA VAL A 854 0.79 -17.20 7.49
C VAL A 854 -0.58 -17.51 8.09
N ALA A 855 -0.84 -18.80 8.29
CA ALA A 855 -1.53 -19.25 9.51
C ALA A 855 -0.54 -20.00 10.45
N ILE A 856 0.79 -19.85 10.25
CA ILE A 856 1.83 -20.55 11.03
C ILE A 856 2.20 -19.66 12.22
N SER A 857 1.27 -19.44 13.15
CA SER A 857 1.59 -18.90 14.49
C SER A 857 0.36 -19.02 15.41
N ALA A 858 0.04 -20.26 15.80
CA ALA A 858 -0.69 -20.58 17.02
C ALA A 858 -0.54 -22.08 17.32
N ALA A 859 0.67 -22.46 17.76
CA ALA A 859 0.93 -23.47 18.78
C ALA A 859 2.05 -22.92 19.67
#